data_AF-A0A101F773-F1
#
_entry.id   AF-A0A101F773-F1
#
_cell.length_a   1.000
_cell.length_b   1.000
_cell.length_c   1.000
_cell.angle_alpha   90.00
_cell.angle_beta   90.00
_cell.angle_gamma   90.00
#
_symmetry.space_group_name_H-M   'P 1'
#
loop_
_entity.id
_entity.type
_entity.pdbx_description
1 polymer ?
#
loop_
_entity_poly.entity_id
_entity_poly.type
_entity_poly.pdbx_seq_one_letter_code
_entity_poly.pdbx_strand_id
1 'polypeptide(L)'
;MGVECAEVVVNISHSRLDKVFHYRVPLGWEKPPVGSLVTVPLGKRQVQGWVVGYSSPPPGVEVKELASVLSAEPVFPADLIDLAHWMAEYYFYPLPGILRLMAPPRKPKSLRNTITQRLTWSPSQKILLTREQMAALREIEASLKERKHREFLLHGVTGSGKTEVYLRAARVAVASGLQVLYLVPEIGLTPQVEARFRGAFGELVAVWHSRLARGERYLIWDEVKKGKIKVLIGPRSAVFAPFRHLGLVVVDEEHDPSYKEQEQPYYNARDVARKRALLNDAVLILGSATPSLESYTRARKGGSKLLVLTKRPAGRFLPRVTLIDLRAEQKAGNISLLSSYLREKISERLQREEQVILFLNRRGFAPMVFCAFCGYVIRCKNCSISLVYHRTTRDLRCHYCNFRCDLPEACPWCGSSGGMRLLGAGIQKIEQLLSRLYPEARIQRLDLDAARKKGAFAEILGRFARREIDILLGTQMVTKGHDFPGVTLVGVLNADLSLHLPDFRAAERTYQLLTQVAGRSGRGRIPGEVVIQTYSPDHYSIRAACYHNYSYFYKEEMGRRFYFGYPPLIGLVRVRVSGKKEDEVTRIAESVAKELKELLEGSAVTVLGPAPAPVLKVKGYYRWQLMLKGDISERRAEIRKCLNYYRSKSNVIISVDVDPFGF
;
A
#
# COMPACT_ATOMS: atom_id res chain seq x y z
N MET A 1 8.45 -38.01 31.07
CA MET A 1 8.63 -36.73 30.36
C MET A 1 8.28 -36.95 28.90
N GLY A 2 7.44 -36.11 28.29
CA GLY A 2 7.03 -36.28 26.89
C GLY A 2 8.23 -36.15 25.94
N VAL A 3 8.27 -36.95 24.88
CA VAL A 3 9.31 -36.85 23.85
C VAL A 3 9.10 -35.55 23.07
N GLU A 4 10.02 -34.60 23.21
CA GLU A 4 10.00 -33.36 22.45
C GLU A 4 10.20 -33.65 20.95
N CYS A 5 9.26 -33.21 20.12
CA CYS A 5 9.23 -33.47 18.69
C CYS A 5 9.43 -32.17 17.91
N ALA A 6 10.03 -32.28 16.71
CA ALA A 6 10.10 -31.19 15.75
C ALA A 6 8.71 -30.89 15.20
N GLU A 7 8.31 -29.63 15.29
CA GLU A 7 7.13 -29.10 14.62
C GLU A 7 7.48 -28.77 13.18
N VAL A 8 6.81 -29.41 12.22
CA VAL A 8 7.09 -29.29 10.79
C VAL A 8 5.85 -28.81 10.05
N VAL A 9 6.03 -27.76 9.27
CA VAL A 9 5.08 -27.31 8.26
C VAL A 9 5.47 -27.91 6.91
N VAL A 10 4.60 -28.74 6.35
CA VAL A 10 4.83 -29.36 5.04
C VAL A 10 4.63 -28.34 3.91
N ASN A 11 5.54 -28.35 2.93
CA ASN A 11 5.51 -27.47 1.78
C ASN A 11 4.57 -27.99 0.69
N ILE A 12 3.29 -28.19 1.04
CA ILE A 12 2.23 -28.61 0.12
C ILE A 12 1.08 -27.61 0.21
N SER A 13 0.69 -27.06 -0.93
CA SER A 13 -0.43 -26.12 -1.01
C SER A 13 -1.77 -26.87 -1.07
N HIS A 14 -2.25 -27.34 0.08
CA HIS A 14 -3.55 -28.00 0.21
C HIS A 14 -4.17 -27.68 1.58
N SER A 15 -5.44 -27.23 1.60
CA SER A 15 -6.10 -26.74 2.82
C SER A 15 -6.10 -27.72 3.99
N ARG A 16 -6.30 -29.03 3.72
CA ARG A 16 -6.22 -30.09 4.75
C ARG A 16 -4.83 -30.28 5.37
N LEU A 17 -3.79 -29.74 4.75
CA LEU A 17 -2.39 -29.80 5.18
C LEU A 17 -1.91 -28.44 5.73
N ASP A 18 -2.79 -27.45 5.85
CA ASP A 18 -2.47 -26.14 6.42
C ASP A 18 -2.44 -26.20 7.97
N LYS A 19 -1.66 -27.12 8.51
CA LYS A 19 -1.44 -27.35 9.94
C LYS A 19 0.02 -27.71 10.21
N VAL A 20 0.39 -27.68 11.48
CA VAL A 20 1.69 -28.15 11.98
C VAL A 20 1.61 -29.66 12.24
N PHE A 21 2.68 -30.39 11.91
CA PHE A 21 2.83 -31.81 12.16
C PHE A 21 4.01 -32.05 13.10
N HIS A 22 3.92 -33.08 13.94
CA HIS A 22 4.99 -33.44 14.88
C HIS A 22 5.78 -34.63 14.35
N TYR A 23 7.11 -34.50 14.34
CA TYR A 23 8.04 -35.55 13.95
C TYR A 23 9.12 -35.72 15.00
N ARG A 24 9.50 -36.97 15.29
CA ARG A 24 10.62 -37.25 16.19
C ARG A 24 11.94 -36.98 15.46
N VAL A 25 12.88 -36.35 16.14
CA VAL A 25 14.27 -36.28 15.67
C VAL A 25 14.92 -37.64 15.92
N PRO A 26 15.47 -38.32 14.89
CA PRO A 26 16.13 -39.61 15.06
C PRO A 26 17.19 -39.60 16.17
N LEU A 27 17.32 -40.71 16.89
CA LEU A 27 18.38 -40.88 17.89
C LEU A 27 19.76 -40.69 17.25
N GLY A 28 20.60 -39.85 17.88
CA GLY A 28 21.94 -39.51 17.39
C GLY A 28 22.01 -38.36 16.38
N TRP A 29 20.89 -37.78 15.97
CA TRP A 29 20.90 -36.54 15.18
C TRP A 29 20.98 -35.32 16.08
N GLU A 30 21.75 -34.31 15.65
CA GLU A 30 21.61 -32.97 16.20
C GLU A 30 20.22 -32.41 15.84
N LYS A 31 19.61 -31.70 16.79
CA LYS A 31 18.31 -31.06 16.56
C LYS A 31 18.43 -30.03 15.44
N PRO A 32 17.69 -30.18 14.32
CA PRO A 32 17.74 -29.19 13.25
C PRO A 32 17.29 -27.82 13.77
N PRO A 33 18.04 -26.73 13.53
CA PRO A 33 17.60 -25.43 14.02
C PRO A 33 16.25 -25.03 13.38
N VAL A 34 15.45 -24.22 14.09
CA VAL A 34 14.19 -23.69 13.56
C VAL A 34 14.45 -22.96 12.22
N GLY A 35 13.57 -23.18 11.25
CA GLY A 35 13.68 -22.70 9.88
C GLY A 35 14.46 -23.63 8.92
N SER A 36 14.99 -24.75 9.41
CA SER A 36 15.66 -25.77 8.57
C SER A 36 14.70 -26.45 7.61
N LEU A 37 15.17 -26.74 6.40
CA LEU A 37 14.44 -27.53 5.42
C LEU A 37 14.70 -29.02 5.67
N VAL A 38 13.63 -29.78 5.89
CA VAL A 38 13.67 -31.21 6.19
C VAL A 38 12.82 -32.01 5.20
N THR A 39 13.14 -33.29 5.04
CA THR A 39 12.26 -34.26 4.38
C THR A 39 11.53 -35.06 5.46
N VAL A 40 10.22 -35.22 5.32
CA VAL A 40 9.38 -35.94 6.25
C VAL A 40 8.42 -36.91 5.55
N PRO A 41 8.09 -38.05 6.17
CA PRO A 41 7.07 -38.95 5.65
C PRO A 41 5.67 -38.34 5.85
N LEU A 42 4.89 -38.29 4.78
CA LEU A 42 3.47 -37.90 4.80
C LEU A 42 2.65 -38.94 4.03
N GLY A 43 1.93 -39.80 4.77
CA GLY A 43 1.26 -40.97 4.22
C GLY A 43 2.29 -41.94 3.62
N LYS A 44 2.17 -42.23 2.31
CA LYS A 44 3.08 -43.09 1.53
C LYS A 44 4.21 -42.31 0.81
N ARG A 45 4.26 -40.99 0.92
CA ARG A 45 5.21 -40.14 0.18
C ARG A 45 6.19 -39.47 1.14
N GLN A 46 7.36 -39.13 0.62
CA GLN A 46 8.32 -38.23 1.28
C GLN A 46 8.11 -36.82 0.74
N VAL A 47 8.02 -35.84 1.64
CA VAL A 47 7.70 -34.45 1.29
C VAL A 47 8.65 -33.50 2.01
N GLN A 48 8.91 -32.34 1.40
CA GLN A 48 9.70 -31.31 2.06
C GLN A 48 8.84 -30.50 3.03
N GLY A 49 9.43 -30.08 4.14
CA GLY A 49 8.83 -29.18 5.11
C GLY A 49 9.87 -28.31 5.81
N TRP A 50 9.39 -27.33 6.57
CA TRP A 50 10.23 -26.47 7.39
C TRP A 50 9.98 -26.75 8.85
N VAL A 51 11.05 -26.87 9.63
CA VAL A 51 10.97 -26.90 11.10
C VAL A 51 10.54 -25.52 11.58
N VAL A 52 9.47 -25.42 12.37
CA VAL A 52 8.92 -24.15 12.88
C VAL A 52 9.01 -24.02 14.39
N GLY A 53 9.30 -25.11 15.10
CA GLY A 53 9.36 -25.14 16.55
C GLY A 53 9.60 -26.54 17.08
N TYR A 54 9.50 -26.67 18.40
CA TYR A 54 9.63 -27.94 19.12
C TYR A 54 8.58 -27.99 20.22
N SER A 55 7.84 -29.10 20.30
CA SER A 55 6.85 -29.32 21.36
C SER A 55 6.55 -30.81 21.53
N SER A 56 5.86 -31.16 22.62
CA SER A 56 5.33 -32.51 22.78
C SER A 56 4.15 -32.73 21.82
N PRO A 57 4.05 -33.90 21.16
CA PRO A 57 2.92 -34.19 20.30
C PRO A 57 1.61 -34.27 21.10
N PRO A 58 0.45 -34.03 20.46
CA PRO A 58 -0.84 -34.24 21.12
C PRO A 58 -0.97 -35.68 21.64
N PRO A 59 -1.71 -35.91 22.75
CA PRO A 59 -1.91 -37.24 23.31
C PRO A 59 -2.49 -38.22 22.28
N GLY A 60 -1.99 -39.47 22.27
CA GLY A 60 -2.47 -40.53 21.40
C GLY A 60 -2.03 -40.45 19.93
N VAL A 61 -1.11 -39.54 19.58
CA VAL A 61 -0.57 -39.42 18.22
C VAL A 61 0.71 -40.24 18.08
N GLU A 62 0.70 -41.21 17.16
CA GLU A 62 1.92 -41.91 16.75
C GLU A 62 2.78 -40.98 15.88
N VAL A 63 4.01 -40.71 16.34
CA VAL A 63 4.95 -39.81 15.64
C VAL A 63 5.92 -40.60 14.78
N LYS A 64 6.09 -40.16 13.54
CA LYS A 64 7.14 -40.66 12.63
C LYS A 64 8.42 -39.86 12.82
N GLU A 65 9.54 -40.41 12.36
CA GLU A 65 10.83 -39.74 12.40
C GLU A 65 11.05 -38.83 11.18
N LEU A 66 11.93 -37.83 11.34
CA LEU A 66 12.45 -37.05 10.22
C LEU A 66 13.24 -37.95 9.27
N ALA A 67 13.07 -37.77 7.95
CA ALA A 67 13.76 -38.60 6.95
C ALA A 67 15.13 -38.04 6.56
N SER A 68 15.28 -36.72 6.47
CA SER A 68 16.58 -36.05 6.23
C SER A 68 16.52 -34.55 6.55
N VAL A 69 17.68 -33.95 6.81
CA VAL A 69 17.87 -32.49 6.88
C VAL A 69 18.56 -32.05 5.58
N LEU A 70 17.90 -31.19 4.81
CA LEU A 70 18.34 -30.81 3.46
C LEU A 70 19.21 -29.55 3.43
N SER A 71 19.33 -28.83 4.54
CA SER A 71 20.05 -27.56 4.62
C SER A 71 20.96 -27.53 5.84
N ALA A 72 22.27 -27.32 5.61
CA ALA A 72 23.25 -27.15 6.70
C ALA A 72 23.00 -25.89 7.55
N GLU A 73 22.41 -24.86 6.93
CA GLU A 73 21.91 -23.68 7.63
C GLU A 73 20.40 -23.54 7.45
N PRO A 74 19.66 -22.96 8.41
CA PRO A 74 18.24 -22.68 8.27
C PRO A 74 17.93 -21.90 6.99
N VAL A 75 16.90 -22.33 6.27
CA VAL A 75 16.40 -21.59 5.10
C VAL A 75 15.74 -20.29 5.55
N PHE A 76 14.99 -20.35 6.63
CA PHE A 76 14.47 -19.18 7.32
C PHE A 76 15.30 -18.91 8.57
N PRO A 77 15.86 -17.70 8.73
CA PRO A 77 16.32 -17.26 10.03
C PRO A 77 15.18 -17.25 11.05
N ALA A 78 15.51 -17.35 12.34
CA ALA A 78 14.51 -17.45 13.42
C ALA A 78 13.55 -16.25 13.44
N ASP A 79 14.04 -15.02 13.20
CA ASP A 79 13.20 -13.82 13.15
C ASP A 79 12.11 -13.89 12.07
N LEU A 80 12.38 -14.57 10.96
CA LEU A 80 11.40 -14.79 9.90
C LEU A 80 10.35 -15.84 10.28
N ILE A 81 10.70 -16.82 11.10
CA ILE A 81 9.72 -17.78 11.64
C ILE A 81 8.81 -17.06 12.65
N ASP A 82 9.37 -16.26 13.56
CA ASP A 82 8.60 -15.45 14.51
C ASP A 82 7.67 -14.46 13.79
N LEU A 83 8.18 -13.82 12.72
CA LEU A 83 7.39 -12.96 11.86
C LEU A 83 6.25 -13.74 11.19
N ALA A 84 6.51 -14.96 10.72
CA ALA A 84 5.50 -15.80 10.07
C ALA A 84 4.37 -16.20 11.05
N HIS A 85 4.71 -16.54 12.29
CA HIS A 85 3.74 -16.81 13.36
C HIS A 85 2.89 -15.58 13.65
N TRP A 86 3.53 -14.42 13.86
CA TRP A 86 2.82 -13.16 14.07
C TRP A 86 1.89 -12.83 12.90
N MET A 87 2.34 -12.98 11.65
CA MET A 87 1.52 -12.73 10.47
C MET A 87 0.34 -13.70 10.37
N ALA A 88 0.54 -14.98 10.68
CA ALA A 88 -0.52 -15.98 10.64
C ALA A 88 -1.65 -15.63 11.63
N GLU A 89 -1.28 -15.19 12.82
CA GLU A 89 -2.22 -14.71 13.84
C GLU A 89 -2.85 -13.36 13.47
N TYR A 90 -2.03 -12.39 13.08
CA TYR A 90 -2.44 -11.03 12.80
C TYR A 90 -3.29 -10.91 11.52
N TYR A 91 -3.10 -11.77 10.53
CA TYR A 91 -3.89 -11.75 9.28
C TYR A 91 -4.89 -12.91 9.16
N PHE A 92 -5.12 -13.68 10.24
CA PHE A 92 -6.05 -14.82 10.26
C PHE A 92 -5.81 -15.83 9.12
N TYR A 93 -4.54 -16.01 8.75
CA TYR A 93 -4.12 -16.83 7.63
C TYR A 93 -3.28 -18.01 8.11
N PRO A 94 -3.36 -19.20 7.48
CA PRO A 94 -2.59 -20.34 7.95
C PRO A 94 -1.08 -20.11 7.85
N LEU A 95 -0.34 -20.47 8.90
CA LEU A 95 1.12 -20.39 8.95
C LEU A 95 1.79 -21.03 7.71
N PRO A 96 1.35 -22.19 7.20
CA PRO A 96 1.94 -22.75 5.99
C PRO A 96 1.80 -21.87 4.75
N GLY A 97 0.69 -21.14 4.63
CA GLY A 97 0.49 -20.17 3.58
C GLY A 97 1.45 -18.96 3.70
N ILE A 98 1.68 -18.49 4.92
CA ILE A 98 2.65 -17.41 5.19
C ILE A 98 4.08 -17.86 4.87
N LEU A 99 4.50 -19.04 5.32
CA LEU A 99 5.84 -19.56 5.04
C LEU A 99 6.06 -19.77 3.54
N ARG A 100 5.06 -20.26 2.80
CA ARG A 100 5.13 -20.36 1.33
C ARG A 100 5.26 -18.99 0.64
N LEU A 101 4.60 -17.95 1.17
CA LEU A 101 4.75 -16.57 0.69
C LEU A 101 6.16 -16.03 0.92
N MET A 102 6.76 -16.35 2.06
CA MET A 102 8.10 -15.90 2.47
C MET A 102 9.24 -16.76 1.88
N ALA A 103 8.91 -17.94 1.36
CA ALA A 103 9.87 -18.95 0.93
C ALA A 103 10.88 -18.43 -0.10
N PRO A 104 12.13 -18.92 -0.05
CA PRO A 104 13.15 -18.52 -1.00
C PRO A 104 12.70 -18.80 -2.44
N PRO A 105 13.16 -17.99 -3.41
CA PRO A 105 13.10 -18.37 -4.81
C PRO A 105 13.74 -19.75 -5.01
N ARG A 106 13.18 -20.59 -5.88
CA ARG A 106 13.78 -21.91 -6.16
C ARG A 106 15.21 -21.76 -6.68
N LYS A 107 16.15 -22.47 -6.08
CA LYS A 107 17.54 -22.57 -6.54
C LYS A 107 17.55 -23.09 -7.99
N PRO A 108 18.14 -22.35 -8.96
CA PRO A 108 18.24 -22.82 -10.33
C PRO A 108 19.23 -24.00 -10.45
N LYS A 109 19.05 -24.85 -11.46
CA LYS A 109 19.93 -26.01 -11.73
C LYS A 109 21.35 -25.61 -12.13
N SER A 110 21.51 -24.44 -12.76
CA SER A 110 22.80 -23.82 -13.06
C SER A 110 22.78 -22.36 -12.62
N LEU A 111 23.82 -21.94 -11.91
CA LEU A 111 24.05 -20.55 -11.52
C LEU A 111 25.01 -19.95 -12.54
N ARG A 112 24.55 -19.01 -13.37
CA ARG A 112 25.47 -18.14 -14.11
C ARG A 112 25.87 -17.01 -13.15
N ASN A 113 27.14 -16.95 -12.77
CA ASN A 113 27.71 -15.94 -11.86
C ASN A 113 27.86 -14.57 -12.56
N THR A 114 26.76 -13.99 -13.02
CA THR A 114 26.83 -12.67 -13.64
C THR A 114 25.71 -11.79 -13.11
N ILE A 115 25.92 -11.22 -11.92
CA ILE A 115 25.26 -9.98 -11.51
C ILE A 115 25.99 -8.85 -12.24
N THR A 116 25.92 -8.81 -13.57
CA THR A 116 26.55 -7.75 -14.36
C THR A 116 25.52 -6.74 -14.81
N GLN A 117 25.46 -5.64 -14.08
CA GLN A 117 25.30 -4.34 -14.71
C GLN A 117 26.37 -3.41 -14.16
N ARG A 118 27.53 -3.41 -14.82
CA ARG A 118 28.57 -2.39 -14.66
C ARG A 118 28.08 -1.13 -15.37
N LEU A 119 27.52 -0.20 -14.61
CA LEU A 119 27.38 1.18 -15.03
C LEU A 119 28.51 1.95 -14.35
N THR A 120 29.40 2.54 -15.15
CA THR A 120 30.39 3.52 -14.68
C THR A 120 29.67 4.72 -14.11
N TRP A 121 29.98 5.09 -12.86
CA TRP A 121 29.23 6.10 -12.12
C TRP A 121 30.15 7.17 -11.53
N SER A 122 29.67 8.41 -11.54
CA SER A 122 30.39 9.59 -11.05
C SER A 122 30.02 9.89 -9.58
N PRO A 123 31.00 10.19 -8.71
CA PRO A 123 30.78 10.48 -7.28
C PRO A 123 29.65 11.48 -7.02
N SER A 124 28.81 11.21 -6.02
CA SER A 124 27.70 12.08 -5.64
C SER A 124 28.24 13.44 -5.17
N GLN A 125 27.72 14.53 -5.74
CA GLN A 125 27.97 15.90 -5.27
C GLN A 125 27.79 16.00 -3.75
N LYS A 126 28.66 16.76 -3.07
CA LYS A 126 28.53 17.05 -1.63
C LYS A 126 27.27 17.90 -1.38
N ILE A 127 26.16 17.24 -1.04
CA ILE A 127 24.91 17.90 -0.65
C ILE A 127 25.04 18.39 0.79
N LEU A 128 24.87 19.70 1.02
CA LEU A 128 24.75 20.29 2.35
C LEU A 128 23.35 20.04 2.92
N LEU A 129 23.30 19.53 4.15
CA LEU A 129 22.04 19.27 4.86
C LEU A 129 21.49 20.56 5.47
N THR A 130 20.16 20.68 5.49
CA THR A 130 19.48 21.73 6.27
C THR A 130 19.59 21.45 7.77
N ARG A 131 19.35 22.48 8.61
CA ARG A 131 19.32 22.31 10.08
C ARG A 131 18.31 21.22 10.52
N GLU A 132 17.13 21.20 9.90
CA GLU A 132 16.08 20.20 10.18
C GLU A 132 16.53 18.78 9.80
N GLN A 133 17.17 18.62 8.63
CA GLN A 133 17.72 17.33 8.19
C GLN A 133 18.83 16.84 9.12
N MET A 134 19.73 17.73 9.55
CA MET A 134 20.81 17.38 10.48
C MET A 134 20.25 16.97 11.85
N ALA A 135 19.25 17.70 12.38
CA ALA A 135 18.62 17.35 13.65
C ALA A 135 17.92 15.98 13.56
N ALA A 136 17.15 15.73 12.49
CA ALA A 136 16.53 14.45 12.24
C ALA A 136 17.57 13.31 12.14
N LEU A 137 18.66 13.53 11.40
CA LEU A 137 19.71 12.55 11.22
C LEU A 137 20.42 12.22 12.55
N ARG A 138 20.76 13.22 13.38
CA ARG A 138 21.40 13.00 14.70
C ARG A 138 20.58 12.08 15.60
N GLU A 139 19.27 12.26 15.63
CA GLU A 139 18.35 11.44 16.42
C GLU A 139 18.31 9.99 15.94
N ILE A 140 18.31 9.79 14.61
CA ILE A 140 18.35 8.47 13.98
C ILE A 140 19.70 7.80 14.24
N GLU A 141 20.80 8.53 14.08
CA GLU A 141 22.17 8.03 14.29
C GLU A 141 22.41 7.60 15.74
N ALA A 142 21.90 8.35 16.71
CA ALA A 142 21.98 7.96 18.12
C ALA A 142 21.35 6.58 18.35
N SER A 143 20.14 6.36 17.83
CA SER A 143 19.44 5.07 17.99
C SER A 143 20.07 3.93 17.19
N LEU A 144 20.66 4.21 16.03
CA LEU A 144 21.44 3.21 15.29
C LEU A 144 22.68 2.76 16.06
N LYS A 145 23.36 3.67 16.76
CA LYS A 145 24.52 3.36 17.61
C LYS A 145 24.13 2.57 18.85
N GLU A 146 22.98 2.87 19.45
CA GLU A 146 22.44 2.14 20.61
C GLU A 146 22.01 0.70 20.28
N ARG A 147 21.81 0.37 19.00
CA ARG A 147 21.32 -0.94 18.53
C ARG A 147 20.04 -1.39 19.23
N LYS A 148 19.11 -0.45 19.41
CA LYS A 148 17.78 -0.71 19.98
C LYS A 148 16.71 -0.33 18.98
N HIS A 149 15.61 -1.07 19.02
CA HIS A 149 14.45 -0.72 18.23
C HIS A 149 13.96 0.69 18.56
N ARG A 150 13.84 1.53 17.54
CA ARG A 150 13.16 2.82 17.63
C ARG A 150 12.45 3.14 16.33
N GLU A 151 11.21 3.60 16.45
CA GLU A 151 10.37 3.98 15.31
C GLU A 151 10.35 5.51 15.15
N PHE A 152 10.67 5.98 13.94
CA PHE A 152 10.63 7.39 13.56
C PHE A 152 9.63 7.61 12.43
N LEU A 153 8.81 8.65 12.54
CA LEU A 153 8.02 9.18 11.42
C LEU A 153 8.70 10.44 10.89
N LEU A 154 9.35 10.34 9.72
CA LEU A 154 9.94 11.47 9.03
C LEU A 154 8.89 12.15 8.13
N HIS A 155 8.21 13.15 8.71
CA HIS A 155 7.21 13.97 8.03
C HIS A 155 7.88 15.17 7.37
N GLY A 156 8.10 15.09 6.06
CA GLY A 156 8.77 16.16 5.32
C GLY A 156 8.05 16.51 4.03
N VAL A 157 7.80 17.81 3.81
CA VAL A 157 7.11 18.31 2.60
C VAL A 157 7.75 17.76 1.31
N THR A 158 7.01 17.70 0.20
CA THR A 158 7.57 17.22 -1.07
C THR A 158 8.81 18.03 -1.45
N GLY A 159 9.91 17.35 -1.74
CA GLY A 159 11.19 18.01 -2.04
C GLY A 159 12.02 18.45 -0.82
N SER A 160 11.60 18.17 0.41
CA SER A 160 12.38 18.44 1.66
C SER A 160 13.67 17.64 1.81
N GLY A 161 13.99 16.74 0.87
CA GLY A 161 15.23 15.95 0.88
C GLY A 161 15.23 14.76 1.84
N LYS A 162 14.07 14.19 2.19
CA LYS A 162 13.96 12.96 3.01
C LYS A 162 14.89 11.84 2.56
N THR A 163 15.01 11.61 1.25
CA THR A 163 15.90 10.59 0.66
C THR A 163 17.36 10.79 1.06
N GLU A 164 17.84 12.02 1.24
CA GLU A 164 19.20 12.26 1.71
C GLU A 164 19.37 11.85 3.18
N VAL A 165 18.37 12.09 4.03
CA VAL A 165 18.36 11.61 5.43
C VAL A 165 18.44 10.08 5.46
N TYR A 166 17.63 9.38 4.64
CA TYR A 166 17.68 7.91 4.56
C TYR A 166 19.04 7.40 4.10
N LEU A 167 19.62 8.02 3.07
CA LEU A 167 20.92 7.62 2.53
C LEU A 167 22.05 7.80 3.55
N ARG A 168 22.02 8.88 4.33
CA ARG A 168 22.98 9.13 5.41
C ARG A 168 22.81 8.16 6.58
N ALA A 169 21.57 7.91 7.00
CA ALA A 169 21.27 6.91 8.02
C ALA A 169 21.74 5.51 7.58
N ALA A 170 21.51 5.15 6.31
CA ALA A 170 21.99 3.90 5.74
C ALA A 170 23.53 3.81 5.74
N ARG A 171 24.25 4.90 5.45
CA ARG A 171 25.73 4.93 5.56
C ARG A 171 26.19 4.63 6.98
N VAL A 172 25.56 5.20 8.00
CA VAL A 172 25.91 4.94 9.40
C VAL A 172 25.61 3.50 9.80
N ALA A 173 24.47 2.95 9.39
CA ALA A 173 24.12 1.55 9.63
C ALA A 173 25.14 0.59 8.99
N VAL A 174 25.45 0.79 7.70
CA VAL A 174 26.43 -0.04 6.97
C VAL A 174 27.82 0.07 7.56
N ALA A 175 28.27 1.27 7.94
CA ALA A 175 29.56 1.48 8.61
C ALA A 175 29.62 0.78 9.98
N SER A 176 28.47 0.56 10.63
CA SER A 176 28.36 -0.17 11.89
C SER A 176 28.24 -1.70 11.72
N GLY A 177 28.44 -2.20 10.49
CA GLY A 177 28.36 -3.62 10.13
C GLY A 177 26.93 -4.14 9.89
N LEU A 178 25.91 -3.28 9.99
CA LEU A 178 24.50 -3.64 9.86
C LEU A 178 24.06 -3.65 8.39
N GLN A 179 22.94 -4.32 8.13
CA GLN A 179 22.26 -4.32 6.84
C GLN A 179 21.01 -3.44 6.87
N VAL A 180 20.65 -2.91 5.71
CA VAL A 180 19.55 -1.96 5.51
C VAL A 180 18.53 -2.54 4.54
N LEU A 181 17.26 -2.49 4.94
CA LEU A 181 16.12 -2.72 4.07
C LEU A 181 15.49 -1.38 3.69
N TYR A 182 15.47 -1.04 2.41
CA TYR A 182 14.81 0.16 1.89
C TYR A 182 13.60 -0.23 1.03
N LEU A 183 12.41 -0.12 1.64
CA LEU A 183 11.14 -0.34 0.97
C LEU A 183 10.69 0.94 0.26
N VAL A 184 10.35 0.78 -1.02
CA VAL A 184 9.75 1.80 -1.87
C VAL A 184 8.47 1.26 -2.51
N PRO A 185 7.49 2.10 -2.88
CA PRO A 185 6.35 1.63 -3.67
C PRO A 185 6.81 0.95 -4.97
N GLU A 186 6.05 -0.01 -5.51
CA GLU A 186 6.46 -0.75 -6.73
C GLU A 186 6.84 0.16 -7.91
N ILE A 187 6.15 1.29 -8.06
CA ILE A 187 6.43 2.30 -9.08
C ILE A 187 7.43 3.37 -8.63
N GLY A 188 7.78 3.41 -7.35
CA GLY A 188 8.80 4.28 -6.77
C GLY A 188 10.23 3.74 -6.97
N LEU A 189 10.38 2.46 -7.34
CA LEU A 189 11.66 1.87 -7.72
C LEU A 189 12.11 2.40 -9.08
N THR A 190 12.58 3.65 -9.08
CA THR A 190 13.07 4.32 -10.28
C THR A 190 14.57 4.08 -10.45
N PRO A 191 15.07 4.06 -11.70
CA PRO A 191 16.51 4.02 -11.96
C PRO A 191 17.30 5.13 -11.25
N GLN A 192 16.66 6.26 -10.94
CA GLN A 192 17.27 7.38 -10.22
C GLN A 192 17.58 7.04 -8.75
N VAL A 193 16.63 6.40 -8.05
CA VAL A 193 16.82 5.95 -6.67
C VAL A 193 17.91 4.88 -6.63
N GLU A 194 17.84 3.92 -7.55
CA GLU A 194 18.86 2.88 -7.68
C GLU A 194 20.26 3.46 -7.93
N ALA A 195 20.40 4.35 -8.91
CA ALA A 195 21.68 4.99 -9.22
C ALA A 195 22.24 5.77 -8.03
N ARG A 196 21.40 6.45 -7.25
CA ARG A 196 21.83 7.19 -6.07
C ARG A 196 22.39 6.28 -4.98
N PHE A 197 21.73 5.15 -4.72
CA PHE A 197 22.20 4.19 -3.72
C PHE A 197 23.42 3.40 -4.20
N ARG A 198 23.41 2.90 -5.45
CA ARG A 198 24.59 2.25 -6.05
C ARG A 198 25.79 3.18 -6.05
N GLY A 199 25.60 4.47 -6.32
CA GLY A 199 26.66 5.45 -6.24
C GLY A 199 27.21 5.66 -4.83
N ALA A 200 26.38 5.50 -3.79
CA ALA A 200 26.81 5.67 -2.41
C ALA A 200 27.47 4.43 -1.80
N PHE A 201 27.18 3.23 -2.31
CA PHE A 201 27.54 1.95 -1.67
C PHE A 201 28.18 0.93 -2.62
N GLY A 202 28.28 1.22 -3.92
CA GLY A 202 28.86 0.33 -4.93
C GLY A 202 28.14 -1.02 -5.01
N GLU A 203 28.92 -2.10 -4.98
CA GLU A 203 28.44 -3.48 -5.08
C GLU A 203 27.71 -3.99 -3.83
N LEU A 204 27.69 -3.21 -2.74
CA LEU A 204 26.99 -3.57 -1.51
C LEU A 204 25.46 -3.39 -1.60
N VAL A 205 24.96 -2.82 -2.70
CA VAL A 205 23.52 -2.60 -2.95
C VAL A 205 22.98 -3.65 -3.92
N ALA A 206 21.83 -4.24 -3.57
CA ALA A 206 21.02 -5.00 -4.50
C ALA A 206 19.62 -4.42 -4.64
N VAL A 207 19.03 -4.59 -5.82
CA VAL A 207 17.66 -4.19 -6.11
C VAL A 207 16.80 -5.43 -6.31
N TRP A 208 15.71 -5.52 -5.55
CA TRP A 208 14.74 -6.60 -5.60
C TRP A 208 13.50 -6.14 -6.36
N HIS A 209 13.13 -6.82 -7.45
CA HIS A 209 11.86 -6.56 -8.14
C HIS A 209 11.31 -7.80 -8.86
N SER A 210 10.00 -7.80 -9.11
CA SER A 210 9.27 -8.91 -9.71
C SER A 210 9.75 -9.30 -11.12
N ARG A 211 10.44 -8.41 -11.83
CA ARG A 211 10.99 -8.65 -13.17
C ARG A 211 12.34 -9.38 -13.20
N LEU A 212 12.99 -9.61 -12.07
CA LEU A 212 14.27 -10.33 -12.02
C LEU A 212 14.08 -11.80 -12.45
N ALA A 213 15.08 -12.38 -13.10
CA ALA A 213 15.08 -13.81 -13.37
C ALA A 213 15.11 -14.61 -12.05
N ARG A 214 14.61 -15.85 -12.08
CA ARG A 214 14.55 -16.70 -10.86
C ARG A 214 15.94 -16.91 -10.25
N GLY A 215 16.96 -17.11 -11.08
CA GLY A 215 18.34 -17.29 -10.62
C GLY A 215 18.91 -16.03 -9.96
N GLU A 216 18.69 -14.85 -10.53
CA GLU A 216 19.13 -13.57 -9.95
C GLU A 216 18.46 -13.29 -8.60
N ARG A 217 17.16 -13.56 -8.48
CA ARG A 217 16.47 -13.42 -7.18
C ARG A 217 17.04 -14.35 -6.13
N TYR A 218 17.32 -15.60 -6.50
CA TYR A 218 17.94 -16.55 -5.58
C TYR A 218 19.34 -16.08 -5.15
N LEU A 219 20.16 -15.59 -6.08
CA LEU A 219 21.49 -15.04 -5.78
C LEU A 219 21.42 -13.86 -4.82
N ILE A 220 20.56 -12.86 -5.09
CA ILE A 220 20.38 -11.72 -4.18
C ILE A 220 19.90 -12.19 -2.80
N TRP A 221 18.93 -13.11 -2.76
CA TRP A 221 18.41 -13.67 -1.52
C TRP A 221 19.52 -14.33 -0.68
N ASP A 222 20.37 -15.15 -1.32
CA ASP A 222 21.47 -15.87 -0.69
C ASP A 222 22.59 -14.91 -0.22
N GLU A 223 22.92 -13.89 -1.01
CA GLU A 223 23.95 -12.92 -0.66
C GLU A 223 23.49 -11.94 0.45
N VAL A 224 22.20 -11.66 0.54
CA VAL A 224 21.59 -10.96 1.70
C VAL A 224 21.69 -11.82 2.95
N LYS A 225 21.36 -13.13 2.85
CA LYS A 225 21.51 -14.11 3.94
C LYS A 225 22.93 -14.23 4.45
N LYS A 226 23.90 -14.23 3.54
CA LYS A 226 25.33 -14.29 3.87
C LYS A 226 25.88 -12.96 4.43
N GLY A 227 25.10 -11.88 4.38
CA GLY A 227 25.50 -10.57 4.88
C GLY A 227 26.41 -9.77 3.93
N LYS A 228 26.55 -10.21 2.67
CA LYS A 228 27.40 -9.56 1.66
C LYS A 228 26.72 -8.34 1.04
N ILE A 229 25.43 -8.44 0.73
CA ILE A 229 24.61 -7.27 0.38
C ILE A 229 24.29 -6.51 1.67
N LYS A 230 24.70 -5.25 1.75
CA LYS A 230 24.47 -4.38 2.92
C LYS A 230 23.21 -3.54 2.78
N VAL A 231 22.76 -3.27 1.56
CA VAL A 231 21.54 -2.50 1.32
C VAL A 231 20.69 -3.21 0.28
N LEU A 232 19.47 -3.59 0.67
CA LEU A 232 18.48 -4.14 -0.26
C LEU A 232 17.37 -3.12 -0.48
N ILE A 233 17.14 -2.77 -1.74
CA ILE A 233 16.07 -1.86 -2.16
C ILE A 233 14.99 -2.69 -2.85
N GLY A 234 13.72 -2.50 -2.49
CA GLY A 234 12.67 -3.22 -3.19
C GLY A 234 11.25 -2.82 -2.82
N PRO A 235 10.26 -3.42 -3.49
CA PRO A 235 8.85 -3.24 -3.18
C PRO A 235 8.46 -4.02 -1.93
N ARG A 236 7.16 -4.04 -1.62
CA ARG A 236 6.55 -4.76 -0.50
C ARG A 236 7.12 -6.15 -0.21
N SER A 237 7.39 -6.96 -1.24
CA SER A 237 7.87 -8.35 -1.08
C SER A 237 9.31 -8.46 -0.57
N ALA A 238 10.12 -7.40 -0.67
CA ALA A 238 11.47 -7.37 -0.10
C ALA A 238 11.46 -7.39 1.43
N VAL A 239 10.31 -7.13 2.06
CA VAL A 239 10.14 -7.23 3.53
C VAL A 239 10.39 -8.64 4.08
N PHE A 240 10.47 -9.66 3.23
CA PHE A 240 10.76 -11.05 3.63
C PHE A 240 12.21 -11.48 3.34
N ALA A 241 13.08 -10.60 2.84
CA ALA A 241 14.47 -10.96 2.52
C ALA A 241 15.25 -11.35 3.79
N PRO A 242 16.06 -12.42 3.80
CA PRO A 242 16.64 -13.00 5.02
C PRO A 242 17.91 -12.28 5.46
N PHE A 243 17.81 -11.11 6.10
CA PHE A 243 19.00 -10.40 6.58
C PHE A 243 19.67 -11.16 7.72
N ARG A 244 21.02 -11.16 7.73
CA ARG A 244 21.82 -11.70 8.85
C ARG A 244 21.87 -10.73 10.03
N HIS A 245 21.98 -9.44 9.73
CA HIS A 245 22.11 -8.37 10.73
C HIS A 245 21.30 -7.13 10.31
N LEU A 246 19.97 -7.24 10.28
CA LEU A 246 19.11 -6.11 9.93
C LEU A 246 19.18 -5.03 11.02
N GLY A 247 19.69 -3.85 10.69
CA GLY A 247 19.81 -2.74 11.65
C GLY A 247 18.98 -1.50 11.32
N LEU A 248 18.56 -1.37 10.06
CA LEU A 248 17.74 -0.25 9.60
C LEU A 248 16.69 -0.72 8.59
N VAL A 249 15.44 -0.34 8.83
CA VAL A 249 14.34 -0.48 7.89
C VAL A 249 13.83 0.90 7.54
N VAL A 250 13.75 1.22 6.25
CA VAL A 250 13.17 2.46 5.75
C VAL A 250 11.97 2.12 4.88
N VAL A 251 10.82 2.74 5.16
CA VAL A 251 9.61 2.65 4.33
C VAL A 251 9.35 4.03 3.74
N ASP A 252 9.71 4.24 2.47
CA ASP A 252 9.44 5.50 1.78
C ASP A 252 7.99 5.58 1.31
N GLU A 253 7.46 6.79 1.26
CA GLU A 253 6.05 7.05 0.93
C GLU A 253 5.11 6.09 1.67
N GLU A 254 5.27 5.93 2.99
CA GLU A 254 4.61 4.89 3.81
C GLU A 254 3.06 4.89 3.71
N HIS A 255 2.48 6.03 3.32
CA HIS A 255 1.06 6.19 3.09
C HIS A 255 0.54 5.49 1.81
N ASP A 256 1.45 5.01 0.95
CA ASP A 256 1.11 4.46 -0.35
C ASP A 256 0.32 3.15 -0.21
N PRO A 257 -0.88 3.05 -0.82
CA PRO A 257 -1.71 1.85 -0.72
C PRO A 257 -1.08 0.61 -1.37
N SER A 258 -0.05 0.75 -2.21
CA SER A 258 0.64 -0.40 -2.83
C SER A 258 1.35 -1.30 -1.82
N TYR A 259 1.64 -0.80 -0.61
CA TYR A 259 2.16 -1.63 0.48
C TYR A 259 1.14 -2.65 1.02
N LYS A 260 -0.15 -2.45 0.77
CA LYS A 260 -1.20 -3.42 1.08
C LYS A 260 -1.33 -4.44 -0.05
N GLU A 261 -1.08 -5.71 0.28
CA GLU A 261 -1.27 -6.83 -0.64
C GLU A 261 -2.75 -6.99 -1.01
N GLN A 262 -3.02 -7.25 -2.29
CA GLN A 262 -4.38 -7.34 -2.85
C GLN A 262 -4.88 -8.79 -2.94
N GLU A 263 -4.02 -9.75 -2.61
CA GLU A 263 -4.34 -11.17 -2.53
C GLU A 263 -4.08 -11.67 -1.11
N GLN A 264 -4.67 -12.82 -0.74
CA GLN A 264 -4.44 -13.41 0.58
C GLN A 264 -2.93 -13.64 0.81
N PRO A 265 -2.38 -13.24 1.96
CA PRO A 265 -3.05 -12.92 3.24
C PRO A 265 -3.44 -11.44 3.43
N TYR A 266 -3.41 -10.61 2.38
CA TYR A 266 -3.69 -9.17 2.43
C TYR A 266 -2.82 -8.42 3.44
N TYR A 267 -1.56 -8.82 3.60
CA TYR A 267 -0.67 -8.16 4.55
C TYR A 267 -0.37 -6.72 4.13
N ASN A 268 -0.08 -5.86 5.10
CA ASN A 268 0.46 -4.52 4.84
C ASN A 268 1.96 -4.52 5.14
N ALA A 269 2.79 -4.33 4.12
CA ALA A 269 4.23 -4.37 4.25
C ALA A 269 4.79 -3.32 5.23
N ARG A 270 4.10 -2.19 5.44
CA ARG A 270 4.48 -1.22 6.48
C ARG A 270 4.38 -1.83 7.88
N ASP A 271 3.30 -2.55 8.15
CA ASP A 271 3.05 -3.12 9.48
C ASP A 271 3.92 -4.35 9.71
N VAL A 272 4.15 -5.14 8.65
CA VAL A 272 5.16 -6.22 8.64
C VAL A 272 6.56 -5.65 8.86
N ALA A 273 6.94 -4.56 8.21
CA ALA A 273 8.23 -3.89 8.40
C ALA A 273 8.41 -3.38 9.83
N ARG A 274 7.35 -2.87 10.46
CA ARG A 274 7.37 -2.47 11.87
C ARG A 274 7.61 -3.66 12.80
N LYS A 275 6.84 -4.75 12.64
CA LYS A 275 7.05 -5.96 13.45
C LYS A 275 8.45 -6.52 13.22
N ARG A 276 8.91 -6.51 11.98
CA ARG A 276 10.24 -6.98 11.60
C ARG A 276 11.36 -6.16 12.24
N ALA A 277 11.23 -4.84 12.24
CA ALA A 277 12.19 -3.96 12.89
C ALA A 277 12.23 -4.21 14.41
N LEU A 278 11.08 -4.44 15.04
CA LEU A 278 11.00 -4.80 16.45
C LEU A 278 11.69 -6.14 16.75
N LEU A 279 11.45 -7.18 15.93
CA LEU A 279 12.06 -8.51 16.12
C LEU A 279 13.59 -8.54 15.93
N ASN A 280 14.15 -7.51 15.27
CA ASN A 280 15.58 -7.42 14.97
C ASN A 280 16.30 -6.30 15.73
N ASP A 281 15.64 -5.65 16.70
CA ASP A 281 16.14 -4.44 17.36
C ASP A 281 16.61 -3.33 16.39
N ALA A 282 16.00 -3.30 15.20
CA ALA A 282 16.36 -2.39 14.13
C ALA A 282 15.62 -1.06 14.26
N VAL A 283 16.27 0.00 13.79
CA VAL A 283 15.63 1.32 13.65
C VAL A 283 14.65 1.27 12.47
N LEU A 284 13.43 1.79 12.67
CA LEU A 284 12.42 1.94 11.61
C LEU A 284 12.24 3.42 11.28
N ILE A 285 12.37 3.78 10.00
CA ILE A 285 12.03 5.10 9.48
C ILE A 285 10.83 4.97 8.55
N LEU A 286 9.72 5.60 8.93
CA LEU A 286 8.55 5.77 8.09
C LEU A 286 8.60 7.14 7.45
N GLY A 287 8.69 7.17 6.13
CA GLY A 287 8.92 8.36 5.35
C GLY A 287 7.68 8.85 4.64
N SER A 288 7.28 10.12 4.81
CA SER A 288 6.15 10.65 4.04
C SER A 288 6.11 12.17 3.98
N ALA A 289 5.61 12.72 2.87
CA ALA A 289 5.15 14.11 2.81
C ALA A 289 3.70 14.28 3.25
N THR A 290 2.93 13.21 3.21
CA THR A 290 1.53 13.16 3.59
C THR A 290 1.30 11.87 4.39
N PRO A 291 1.77 11.80 5.65
CA PRO A 291 1.69 10.60 6.45
C PRO A 291 0.27 10.02 6.47
N SER A 292 0.16 8.69 6.56
CA SER A 292 -1.12 8.04 6.80
C SER A 292 -1.65 8.46 8.17
N LEU A 293 -2.98 8.47 8.33
CA LEU A 293 -3.57 8.81 9.62
C LEU A 293 -3.09 7.84 10.72
N GLU A 294 -2.91 6.56 10.41
CA GLU A 294 -2.39 5.53 11.31
C GLU A 294 -0.99 5.91 11.84
N SER A 295 -0.05 6.19 10.93
CA SER A 295 1.33 6.53 11.30
C SER A 295 1.42 7.84 12.07
N TYR A 296 0.68 8.87 11.66
CA TYR A 296 0.70 10.17 12.35
C TYR A 296 0.03 10.12 13.72
N THR A 297 -1.09 9.40 13.86
CA THR A 297 -1.75 9.21 15.16
C THR A 297 -0.85 8.46 16.13
N ARG A 298 -0.16 7.41 15.65
CA ARG A 298 0.81 6.67 16.47
C ARG A 298 1.94 7.57 16.95
N ALA A 299 2.49 8.42 16.07
CA ALA A 299 3.53 9.37 16.43
C ALA A 299 3.05 10.41 17.46
N ARG A 300 1.82 10.93 17.28
CA ARG A 300 1.17 11.85 18.24
C ARG A 300 0.94 11.23 19.61
N LYS A 301 0.67 9.92 19.67
CA LYS A 301 0.50 9.14 20.91
C LYS A 301 1.83 8.66 21.53
N GLY A 302 2.98 9.04 20.96
CA GLY A 302 4.30 8.64 21.46
C GLY A 302 4.78 7.26 21.01
N GLY A 303 4.01 6.54 20.19
CA GLY A 303 4.41 5.23 19.65
C GLY A 303 5.49 5.30 18.56
N SER A 304 5.75 6.50 18.02
CA SER A 304 6.83 6.79 17.07
C SER A 304 7.35 8.21 17.34
N LYS A 305 8.66 8.46 17.18
CA LYS A 305 9.21 9.82 17.29
C LYS A 305 8.97 10.59 15.98
N LEU A 306 8.22 11.69 16.06
CA LEU A 306 7.93 12.55 14.90
C LEU A 306 9.13 13.47 14.60
N LEU A 307 9.66 13.39 13.38
CA LEU A 307 10.72 14.25 12.85
C LEU A 307 10.14 15.05 11.68
N VAL A 308 10.17 16.38 11.76
CA VAL A 308 9.51 17.26 10.78
C VAL A 308 10.53 18.01 9.92
N LEU A 309 10.36 17.96 8.60
CA LEU A 309 11.11 18.77 7.63
C LEU A 309 10.16 19.73 6.91
N THR A 310 10.18 21.00 7.29
CA THR A 310 9.25 22.02 6.76
C THR A 310 9.77 22.71 5.51
N LYS A 311 11.09 22.73 5.30
CA LYS A 311 11.72 23.51 4.21
C LYS A 311 12.29 22.62 3.10
N ARG A 312 12.18 23.09 1.84
CA ARG A 312 12.92 22.52 0.71
C ARG A 312 14.37 23.04 0.75
N PRO A 313 15.38 22.20 0.46
CA PRO A 313 16.77 22.66 0.33
C PRO A 313 16.92 23.75 -0.74
N ALA A 314 17.88 24.65 -0.55
CA ALA A 314 18.27 25.69 -1.52
C ALA A 314 17.17 26.68 -1.95
N GLY A 315 16.24 27.05 -1.07
CA GLY A 315 15.30 28.16 -1.30
C GLY A 315 14.19 27.88 -2.32
N ARG A 316 13.94 26.62 -2.69
CA ARG A 316 12.84 26.26 -3.59
C ARG A 316 11.49 26.48 -2.91
N PHE A 317 10.60 27.25 -3.54
CA PHE A 317 9.27 27.55 -3.00
C PHE A 317 8.26 26.43 -3.26
N LEU A 318 7.21 26.38 -2.45
CA LEU A 318 6.00 25.60 -2.78
C LEU A 318 5.28 26.31 -3.93
N PRO A 319 4.68 25.55 -4.87
CA PRO A 319 3.98 26.16 -5.99
C PRO A 319 2.73 26.89 -5.53
N ARG A 320 2.33 27.92 -6.28
CA ARG A 320 1.07 28.61 -6.04
C ARG A 320 -0.09 27.69 -6.46
N VAL A 321 -1.01 27.41 -5.55
CA VAL A 321 -2.20 26.61 -5.82
C VAL A 321 -3.40 27.52 -5.99
N THR A 322 -4.06 27.45 -7.14
CA THR A 322 -5.32 28.14 -7.44
C THR A 322 -6.46 27.12 -7.44
N LEU A 323 -7.47 27.35 -6.60
CA LEU A 323 -8.66 26.52 -6.50
C LEU A 323 -9.79 27.11 -7.34
N ILE A 324 -10.36 26.30 -8.23
CA ILE A 324 -11.44 26.68 -9.15
C ILE A 324 -12.72 25.95 -8.79
N ASP A 325 -13.80 26.71 -8.56
CA ASP A 325 -15.14 26.19 -8.35
C ASP A 325 -15.83 25.93 -9.69
N LEU A 326 -16.01 24.65 -10.03
CA LEU A 326 -16.68 24.23 -11.25
C LEU A 326 -18.17 24.58 -11.27
N ARG A 327 -18.81 24.82 -10.11
CA ARG A 327 -20.20 25.30 -10.04
C ARG A 327 -20.30 26.73 -10.57
N ALA A 328 -19.30 27.57 -10.31
CA ALA A 328 -19.24 28.93 -10.82
C ALA A 328 -19.03 28.95 -12.34
N GLU A 329 -18.14 28.09 -12.86
CA GLU A 329 -17.94 27.91 -14.32
C GLU A 329 -19.23 27.51 -15.03
N GLN A 330 -20.00 26.56 -14.47
CA GLN A 330 -21.27 26.16 -15.06
C GLN A 330 -22.31 27.29 -15.06
N LYS A 331 -22.40 28.05 -13.96
CA LYS A 331 -23.28 29.24 -13.89
C LYS A 331 -22.90 30.29 -14.93
N ALA A 332 -21.61 30.41 -15.24
CA ALA A 332 -21.10 31.27 -16.30
C ALA A 332 -21.23 30.66 -17.72
N GLY A 333 -21.88 29.49 -17.87
CA GLY A 333 -22.12 28.83 -19.15
C GLY A 333 -21.04 27.85 -19.59
N ASN A 334 -19.94 27.68 -18.83
CA ASN A 334 -18.90 26.70 -19.16
C ASN A 334 -19.23 25.33 -18.56
N ILE A 335 -19.72 24.43 -19.41
CA ILE A 335 -20.05 23.02 -19.05
C ILE A 335 -18.91 22.03 -19.34
N SER A 336 -17.73 22.53 -19.73
CA SER A 336 -16.58 21.69 -20.04
C SER A 336 -15.85 21.20 -18.79
N LEU A 337 -15.01 20.18 -18.97
CA LEU A 337 -14.13 19.64 -17.93
C LEU A 337 -12.88 20.52 -17.69
N LEU A 338 -12.66 21.51 -18.56
CA LEU A 338 -11.63 22.53 -18.43
C LEU A 338 -12.29 23.89 -18.16
N SER A 339 -12.04 24.43 -16.98
CA SER A 339 -12.36 25.82 -16.64
C SER A 339 -11.67 26.79 -17.58
N SER A 340 -12.26 27.97 -17.71
CA SER A 340 -11.71 29.06 -18.51
C SER A 340 -10.30 29.43 -18.04
N TYR A 341 -10.11 29.50 -16.72
CA TYR A 341 -8.81 29.77 -16.10
C TYR A 341 -7.75 28.72 -16.45
N LEU A 342 -8.08 27.42 -16.37
CA LEU A 342 -7.11 26.37 -16.71
C LEU A 342 -6.73 26.43 -18.20
N ARG A 343 -7.68 26.72 -19.10
CA ARG A 343 -7.40 26.86 -20.54
C ARG A 343 -6.44 28.01 -20.82
N GLU A 344 -6.67 29.18 -20.21
CA GLU A 344 -5.80 30.34 -20.31
C GLU A 344 -4.37 29.98 -19.87
N LYS A 345 -4.21 29.34 -18.71
CA LYS A 345 -2.89 28.96 -18.20
C LYS A 345 -2.20 27.90 -19.04
N ILE A 346 -2.94 26.97 -19.64
CA ILE A 346 -2.37 26.01 -20.62
C ILE A 346 -1.84 26.78 -21.83
N SER A 347 -2.65 27.68 -22.42
CA SER A 347 -2.25 28.45 -23.61
C SER A 347 -0.99 29.28 -23.36
N GLU A 348 -0.90 29.97 -22.22
CA GLU A 348 0.30 30.74 -21.83
C GLU A 348 1.57 29.87 -21.77
N ARG A 349 1.44 28.59 -21.38
CA ARG A 349 2.59 27.68 -21.18
C ARG A 349 3.04 27.13 -22.51
N LEU A 350 2.09 26.76 -23.36
CA LEU A 350 2.38 26.35 -24.73
C LEU A 350 3.07 27.49 -25.51
N GLN A 351 2.63 28.75 -25.35
CA GLN A 351 3.28 29.92 -25.97
C GLN A 351 4.71 30.15 -25.48
N ARG A 352 5.03 29.76 -24.24
CA ARG A 352 6.36 29.86 -23.64
C ARG A 352 7.22 28.61 -23.85
N GLU A 353 6.73 27.64 -24.62
CA GLU A 353 7.36 26.33 -24.81
C GLU A 353 7.62 25.58 -23.49
N GLU A 354 6.76 25.82 -22.51
CA GLU A 354 6.74 25.14 -21.21
C GLU A 354 5.83 23.92 -21.25
N GLN A 355 6.09 22.95 -20.36
CA GLN A 355 5.34 21.69 -20.33
C GLN A 355 4.25 21.71 -19.26
N VAL A 356 3.13 21.03 -19.57
CA VAL A 356 1.96 20.93 -18.70
C VAL A 356 1.71 19.47 -18.31
N ILE A 357 1.38 19.25 -17.04
CA ILE A 357 0.82 17.98 -16.57
C ILE A 357 -0.67 18.17 -16.27
N LEU A 358 -1.52 17.33 -16.85
CA LEU A 358 -2.94 17.27 -16.52
C LEU A 358 -3.25 15.95 -15.82
N PHE A 359 -3.91 16.05 -14.67
CA PHE A 359 -4.20 14.94 -13.80
C PHE A 359 -5.70 14.66 -13.71
N LEU A 360 -6.09 13.41 -13.97
CA LEU A 360 -7.44 12.92 -13.71
C LEU A 360 -7.38 11.60 -12.94
N ASN A 361 -7.98 11.57 -11.75
CA ASN A 361 -8.01 10.36 -10.95
C ASN A 361 -9.10 9.38 -11.43
N ARG A 362 -8.78 8.57 -12.46
CA ARG A 362 -9.67 7.53 -12.99
C ARG A 362 -9.13 6.13 -12.69
N ARG A 363 -9.78 5.38 -11.77
CA ARG A 363 -9.62 3.91 -11.67
C ARG A 363 -10.92 3.21 -11.25
N GLY A 364 -11.57 2.49 -12.16
CA GLY A 364 -12.41 1.31 -11.85
C GLY A 364 -13.56 1.48 -10.84
N PHE A 365 -14.19 2.65 -10.74
CA PHE A 365 -15.19 2.91 -9.71
C PHE A 365 -16.58 2.41 -10.09
N ALA A 366 -17.30 1.91 -9.08
CA ALA A 366 -18.73 1.65 -9.21
C ALA A 366 -19.45 3.00 -9.46
N PRO A 367 -20.47 3.04 -10.33
CA PRO A 367 -21.11 4.29 -10.70
C PRO A 367 -21.73 4.94 -9.46
N MET A 368 -21.39 6.20 -9.23
CA MET A 368 -21.94 7.01 -8.15
C MET A 368 -22.77 8.13 -8.73
N VAL A 369 -23.75 8.58 -7.95
CA VAL A 369 -24.65 9.65 -8.35
C VAL A 369 -24.25 10.92 -7.61
N PHE A 370 -24.04 11.99 -8.38
CA PHE A 370 -23.81 13.32 -7.86
C PHE A 370 -24.72 14.33 -8.57
N CYS A 371 -25.00 15.45 -7.91
CA CYS A 371 -25.67 16.57 -8.53
C CYS A 371 -24.66 17.39 -9.34
N ALA A 372 -24.88 17.50 -10.65
CA ALA A 372 -24.05 18.28 -11.55
C ALA A 372 -24.08 19.79 -11.27
N PHE A 373 -25.13 20.30 -10.62
CA PHE A 373 -25.29 21.72 -10.31
C PHE A 373 -24.62 22.14 -9.00
N CYS A 374 -24.80 21.37 -7.92
CA CYS A 374 -24.31 21.75 -6.58
C CYS A 374 -23.17 20.86 -6.06
N GLY A 375 -22.83 19.77 -6.75
CA GLY A 375 -21.82 18.81 -6.32
C GLY A 375 -22.27 17.81 -5.26
N TYR A 376 -23.52 17.88 -4.79
CA TYR A 376 -24.01 17.01 -3.72
C TYR A 376 -23.97 15.53 -4.10
N VAL A 377 -23.50 14.68 -3.18
CA VAL A 377 -23.45 13.22 -3.33
C VAL A 377 -24.28 12.56 -2.25
N ILE A 378 -25.06 11.56 -2.63
CA ILE A 378 -25.91 10.82 -1.69
C ILE A 378 -25.05 9.90 -0.84
N ARG A 379 -25.14 10.06 0.48
CA ARG A 379 -24.38 9.30 1.47
C ARG A 379 -25.28 8.37 2.30
N CYS A 380 -24.69 7.32 2.83
CA CYS A 380 -25.34 6.44 3.79
C CYS A 380 -25.47 7.13 5.15
N LYS A 381 -26.69 7.18 5.70
CA LYS A 381 -26.97 7.72 7.04
C LYS A 381 -26.28 6.96 8.19
N ASN A 382 -25.95 5.68 7.98
CA ASN A 382 -25.32 4.83 9.01
C ASN A 382 -23.78 4.82 8.93
N CYS A 383 -23.19 5.22 7.79
CA CYS A 383 -21.75 5.03 7.54
C CYS A 383 -21.03 6.28 7.01
N SER A 384 -21.76 7.34 6.62
CA SER A 384 -21.20 8.57 6.05
C SER A 384 -20.34 8.39 4.79
N ILE A 385 -20.47 7.24 4.13
CA ILE A 385 -19.85 6.94 2.83
C ILE A 385 -20.85 7.18 1.70
N SER A 386 -20.36 7.47 0.50
CA SER A 386 -21.19 7.58 -0.70
C SER A 386 -21.90 6.26 -1.01
N LEU A 387 -23.12 6.32 -1.54
CA LEU A 387 -23.85 5.14 -2.00
C LEU A 387 -23.44 4.76 -3.42
N VAL A 388 -23.46 3.45 -3.71
CA VAL A 388 -23.20 2.91 -5.04
C VAL A 388 -24.51 2.74 -5.80
N TYR A 389 -24.57 3.19 -7.05
CA TYR A 389 -25.72 3.00 -7.93
C TYR A 389 -25.68 1.63 -8.59
N HIS A 390 -26.76 0.85 -8.46
CA HIS A 390 -26.90 -0.44 -9.10
C HIS A 390 -27.82 -0.32 -10.30
N ARG A 391 -27.26 -0.39 -11.52
CA ARG A 391 -28.02 -0.20 -12.77
C ARG A 391 -29.15 -1.21 -12.97
N THR A 392 -28.94 -2.45 -12.54
CA THR A 392 -29.92 -3.54 -12.72
C THR A 392 -31.16 -3.35 -11.86
N THR A 393 -30.97 -2.95 -10.61
CA THR A 393 -32.03 -2.76 -9.61
C THR A 393 -32.49 -1.31 -9.49
N ARG A 394 -31.80 -0.37 -10.17
CA ARG A 394 -32.04 1.08 -10.19
C ARG A 394 -32.06 1.75 -8.81
N ASP A 395 -31.42 1.14 -7.80
CA ASP A 395 -31.34 1.64 -6.43
C ASP A 395 -29.90 2.03 -6.03
N LEU A 396 -29.81 2.74 -4.90
CA LEU A 396 -28.56 3.13 -4.24
C LEU A 396 -28.31 2.21 -3.04
N ARG A 397 -27.09 1.69 -2.91
CA ARG A 397 -26.73 0.74 -1.84
C ARG A 397 -25.44 1.10 -1.13
N CYS A 398 -25.46 0.93 0.19
CA CYS A 398 -24.28 0.93 1.04
C CYS A 398 -23.75 -0.50 1.19
N HIS A 399 -22.52 -0.78 0.76
CA HIS A 399 -21.93 -2.12 0.86
C HIS A 399 -21.27 -2.45 2.20
N TYR A 400 -21.31 -1.51 3.15
CA TYR A 400 -20.80 -1.71 4.51
C TYR A 400 -21.92 -2.17 5.44
N CYS A 401 -23.09 -1.52 5.40
CA CYS A 401 -24.22 -1.82 6.28
C CYS A 401 -25.48 -2.32 5.54
N ASN A 402 -25.44 -2.46 4.22
CA ASN A 402 -26.57 -2.88 3.38
C ASN A 402 -27.78 -1.91 3.38
N PHE A 403 -27.60 -0.66 3.81
CA PHE A 403 -28.63 0.38 3.66
C PHE A 403 -28.97 0.60 2.17
N ARG A 404 -30.27 0.71 1.86
CA ARG A 404 -30.80 0.92 0.50
C ARG A 404 -31.74 2.12 0.45
N CYS A 405 -31.72 2.84 -0.66
CA CYS A 405 -32.71 3.84 -0.99
C CYS A 405 -32.82 4.02 -2.51
N ASP A 406 -33.92 4.60 -2.97
CA ASP A 406 -34.11 4.91 -4.38
C ASP A 406 -33.28 6.11 -4.82
N LEU A 407 -33.10 6.25 -6.14
CA LEU A 407 -32.51 7.43 -6.74
C LEU A 407 -33.53 8.58 -6.71
N PRO A 408 -33.28 9.68 -5.97
CA PRO A 408 -34.22 10.80 -5.94
C PRO A 408 -34.29 11.51 -7.30
N GLU A 409 -35.50 11.94 -7.68
CA GLU A 409 -35.75 12.66 -8.94
C GLU A 409 -35.13 14.07 -8.97
N ALA A 410 -35.06 14.71 -7.80
CA ALA A 410 -34.43 16.01 -7.59
C ALA A 410 -33.28 15.89 -6.58
N CYS A 411 -32.30 16.79 -6.70
CA CYS A 411 -31.20 16.85 -5.74
C CYS A 411 -31.72 17.19 -4.33
N PRO A 412 -31.49 16.36 -3.29
CA PRO A 412 -31.98 16.64 -1.93
C PRO A 412 -31.41 17.91 -1.29
N TRP A 413 -30.25 18.37 -1.78
CA TRP A 413 -29.58 19.55 -1.26
C TRP A 413 -29.99 20.87 -1.91
N CYS A 414 -30.13 20.92 -3.25
CA CYS A 414 -30.39 22.16 -3.98
C CYS A 414 -31.70 22.15 -4.78
N GLY A 415 -32.50 21.08 -4.69
CA GLY A 415 -33.81 20.98 -5.36
C GLY A 415 -33.77 20.83 -6.89
N SER A 416 -32.59 20.77 -7.52
CA SER A 416 -32.50 20.74 -8.99
C SER A 416 -33.06 19.42 -9.56
N SER A 417 -34.11 19.53 -10.36
CA SER A 417 -34.66 18.44 -11.17
C SER A 417 -33.74 18.14 -12.36
N GLY A 418 -33.31 16.89 -12.56
CA GLY A 418 -32.44 16.51 -13.68
C GLY A 418 -30.94 16.78 -13.48
N GLY A 419 -30.54 17.26 -12.30
CA GLY A 419 -29.14 17.47 -11.92
C GLY A 419 -28.37 16.19 -11.58
N MET A 420 -29.06 15.10 -11.24
CA MET A 420 -28.42 13.86 -10.82
C MET A 420 -27.77 13.15 -12.02
N ARG A 421 -26.44 13.07 -12.01
CA ARG A 421 -25.64 12.45 -13.08
C ARG A 421 -24.78 11.33 -12.52
N LEU A 422 -24.44 10.39 -13.40
CA LEU A 422 -23.40 9.41 -13.13
C LEU A 422 -22.03 10.01 -13.44
N LEU A 423 -21.15 10.00 -12.45
CA LEU A 423 -19.78 10.48 -12.59
C LEU A 423 -18.97 9.50 -13.45
N GLY A 424 -18.49 9.92 -14.63
CA GLY A 424 -17.87 8.99 -15.58
C GLY A 424 -17.12 9.55 -16.78
N ALA A 425 -16.70 10.82 -16.79
CA ALA A 425 -15.88 11.34 -17.90
C ALA A 425 -14.55 10.56 -18.00
N GLY A 426 -14.34 9.86 -19.11
CA GLY A 426 -13.11 9.10 -19.35
C GLY A 426 -11.96 9.99 -19.81
N ILE A 427 -10.72 9.59 -19.48
CA ILE A 427 -9.49 10.28 -19.93
C ILE A 427 -9.44 10.43 -21.45
N GLN A 428 -10.00 9.48 -22.20
CA GLN A 428 -10.13 9.54 -23.67
C GLN A 428 -10.94 10.75 -24.15
N LYS A 429 -12.02 11.13 -23.44
CA LYS A 429 -12.81 12.31 -23.80
C LYS A 429 -12.02 13.61 -23.56
N ILE A 430 -11.18 13.63 -22.53
CA ILE A 430 -10.28 14.76 -22.26
C ILE A 430 -9.21 14.87 -23.33
N GLU A 431 -8.60 13.74 -23.72
CA GLU A 431 -7.60 13.70 -24.79
C GLU A 431 -8.17 14.28 -26.10
N GLN A 432 -9.36 13.82 -26.51
CA GLN A 432 -10.06 14.36 -27.68
C GLN A 432 -10.38 15.86 -27.55
N LEU A 433 -10.79 16.31 -26.36
CA LEU A 433 -11.05 17.73 -26.10
C LEU A 433 -9.75 18.55 -26.23
N LEU A 434 -8.64 18.09 -25.65
CA LEU A 434 -7.35 18.76 -25.71
C LEU A 434 -6.83 18.84 -27.15
N SER A 435 -6.91 17.75 -27.93
CA SER A 435 -6.49 17.75 -29.34
C SER A 435 -7.30 18.71 -30.21
N ARG A 436 -8.57 18.96 -29.87
CA ARG A 436 -9.39 19.97 -30.56
C ARG A 436 -9.03 21.40 -30.17
N LEU A 437 -8.73 21.64 -28.89
CA LEU A 437 -8.39 22.98 -28.39
C LEU A 437 -6.96 23.39 -28.72
N TYR A 438 -6.04 22.42 -28.81
CA TYR A 438 -4.60 22.64 -29.01
C TYR A 438 -4.07 21.69 -30.10
N PRO A 439 -4.43 21.90 -31.37
CA PRO A 439 -4.06 20.99 -32.46
C PRO A 439 -2.55 20.91 -32.71
N GLU A 440 -1.81 21.96 -32.38
CA GLU A 440 -0.35 22.03 -32.54
C GLU A 440 0.43 21.41 -31.37
N ALA A 441 -0.23 21.18 -30.22
CA ALA A 441 0.43 20.66 -29.03
C ALA A 441 0.62 19.14 -29.09
N ARG A 442 1.81 18.66 -28.71
CA ARG A 442 2.12 17.23 -28.62
C ARG A 442 1.57 16.67 -27.32
N ILE A 443 0.35 16.13 -27.39
CA ILE A 443 -0.37 15.57 -26.23
C ILE A 443 -0.09 14.07 -26.13
N GLN A 444 0.25 13.60 -24.94
CA GLN A 444 0.43 12.16 -24.68
C GLN A 444 -0.33 11.73 -23.43
N ARG A 445 -1.10 10.65 -23.57
CA ARG A 445 -1.76 9.98 -22.44
C ARG A 445 -0.80 9.01 -21.73
N LEU A 446 -0.81 9.04 -20.40
CA LEU A 446 -0.11 8.10 -19.53
C LEU A 446 -1.07 7.43 -18.54
N ASP A 447 -1.58 6.27 -18.92
CA ASP A 447 -2.34 5.37 -18.06
C ASP A 447 -1.94 3.90 -18.26
N LEU A 448 -2.62 3.01 -17.53
CA LEU A 448 -2.27 1.59 -17.48
C LEU A 448 -2.39 0.90 -18.85
N ASP A 449 -3.31 1.36 -19.70
CA ASP A 449 -3.49 0.81 -21.04
C ASP A 449 -2.40 1.32 -22.00
N ALA A 450 -2.05 2.60 -21.93
CA ALA A 450 -0.92 3.17 -22.67
C ALA A 450 0.43 2.56 -22.26
N ALA A 451 0.57 2.19 -20.98
CA ALA A 451 1.80 1.62 -20.41
C ALA A 451 1.89 0.08 -20.46
N ARG A 452 0.98 -0.64 -21.16
CA ARG A 452 0.99 -2.12 -21.19
C ARG A 452 2.23 -2.71 -21.85
N LYS A 453 2.78 -2.06 -22.88
CA LYS A 453 3.96 -2.57 -23.63
C LYS A 453 5.24 -2.43 -22.79
N LYS A 454 6.11 -3.43 -22.84
CA LYS A 454 7.39 -3.43 -22.12
C LYS A 454 8.23 -2.22 -22.55
N GLY A 455 8.63 -1.40 -21.58
CA GLY A 455 9.44 -0.19 -21.83
C GLY A 455 8.63 1.08 -22.14
N ALA A 456 7.36 0.98 -22.55
CA ALA A 456 6.56 2.14 -22.99
C ALA A 456 6.43 3.22 -21.90
N PHE A 457 6.32 2.84 -20.63
CA PHE A 457 6.29 3.78 -19.52
C PHE A 457 7.58 4.62 -19.43
N ALA A 458 8.74 3.97 -19.47
CA ALA A 458 10.03 4.65 -19.39
C ALA A 458 10.30 5.49 -20.64
N GLU A 459 9.84 5.01 -21.80
CA GLU A 459 9.92 5.71 -23.07
C GLU A 459 9.11 7.01 -23.06
N ILE A 460 7.82 6.96 -22.69
CA ILE A 460 6.95 8.15 -22.61
C ILE A 460 7.54 9.20 -21.66
N LEU A 461 8.00 8.77 -20.48
CA LEU A 461 8.64 9.70 -19.53
C LEU A 461 9.97 10.23 -20.05
N GLY A 462 10.73 9.43 -20.81
CA GLY A 462 11.95 9.87 -21.49
C GLY A 462 11.67 10.93 -22.55
N ARG A 463 10.65 10.71 -23.39
CA ARG A 463 10.18 11.68 -24.40
C ARG A 463 9.71 12.98 -23.74
N PHE A 464 8.96 12.87 -22.64
CA PHE A 464 8.53 14.03 -21.86
C PHE A 464 9.72 14.76 -21.24
N ALA A 465 10.72 14.06 -20.68
CA ALA A 465 11.94 14.67 -20.16
C ALA A 465 12.75 15.41 -21.24
N ARG A 466 12.76 14.89 -22.48
CA ARG A 466 13.42 15.49 -23.65
C ARG A 466 12.59 16.58 -24.33
N ARG A 467 11.44 16.98 -23.76
CA ARG A 467 10.52 17.99 -24.32
C ARG A 467 9.96 17.63 -25.70
N GLU A 468 9.76 16.34 -25.97
CA GLU A 468 9.06 15.87 -27.18
C GLU A 468 7.53 15.81 -26.98
N ILE A 469 7.06 16.10 -25.77
CA ILE A 469 5.65 16.07 -25.36
C ILE A 469 5.40 17.35 -24.57
N ASP A 470 4.37 18.11 -24.95
CA ASP A 470 4.02 19.39 -24.34
C ASP A 470 3.01 19.20 -23.21
N ILE A 471 2.02 18.33 -23.41
CA ILE A 471 0.97 18.03 -22.43
C ILE A 471 0.97 16.55 -22.10
N LEU A 472 1.27 16.23 -20.84
CA LEU A 472 1.16 14.87 -20.31
C LEU A 472 -0.15 14.73 -19.54
N LEU A 473 -1.11 14.01 -20.11
CA LEU A 473 -2.38 13.69 -19.46
C LEU A 473 -2.30 12.33 -18.77
N GLY A 474 -2.46 12.25 -17.46
CA GLY A 474 -2.40 10.95 -16.80
C GLY A 474 -3.10 10.81 -15.46
N THR A 475 -3.01 9.60 -14.94
CA THR A 475 -3.56 9.20 -13.63
C THR A 475 -2.48 9.26 -12.55
N GLN A 476 -2.67 8.53 -11.45
CA GLN A 476 -1.71 8.37 -10.35
C GLN A 476 -0.28 7.99 -10.76
N MET A 477 -0.05 7.57 -12.01
CA MET A 477 1.28 7.21 -12.51
C MET A 477 2.16 8.43 -12.83
N VAL A 478 1.57 9.59 -13.12
CA VAL A 478 2.32 10.83 -13.39
C VAL A 478 2.87 11.45 -12.09
N THR A 479 2.33 11.06 -10.93
CA THR A 479 2.58 11.76 -9.66
C THR A 479 3.74 11.20 -8.85
N LYS A 480 4.28 10.02 -9.20
CA LYS A 480 5.28 9.30 -8.39
C LYS A 480 6.66 9.28 -9.06
N GLY A 481 7.72 9.43 -8.26
CA GLY A 481 9.09 9.04 -8.63
C GLY A 481 9.84 9.87 -9.68
N HIS A 482 9.19 10.76 -10.43
CA HIS A 482 9.83 11.51 -11.53
C HIS A 482 9.80 13.03 -11.32
N ASP A 483 10.89 13.70 -11.70
CA ASP A 483 11.08 15.15 -11.61
C ASP A 483 11.34 15.70 -13.02
N PHE A 484 10.55 16.69 -13.44
CA PHE A 484 10.60 17.27 -14.78
C PHE A 484 10.79 18.79 -14.66
N PRO A 485 12.03 19.30 -14.82
CA PRO A 485 12.32 20.72 -14.67
C PRO A 485 11.54 21.65 -15.62
N GLY A 486 11.09 21.13 -16.77
CA GLY A 486 10.29 21.87 -17.74
C GLY A 486 8.81 22.01 -17.41
N VAL A 487 8.34 21.40 -16.31
CA VAL A 487 6.92 21.45 -15.90
C VAL A 487 6.67 22.66 -15.01
N THR A 488 5.94 23.63 -15.54
CA THR A 488 5.58 24.87 -14.85
C THR A 488 4.10 24.94 -14.49
N LEU A 489 3.24 24.11 -15.10
CA LEU A 489 1.82 24.03 -14.79
C LEU A 489 1.36 22.58 -14.52
N VAL A 490 0.59 22.42 -13.44
CA VAL A 490 -0.09 21.17 -13.13
C VAL A 490 -1.59 21.44 -12.95
N GLY A 491 -2.43 20.83 -13.79
CA GLY A 491 -3.89 20.96 -13.71
C GLY A 491 -4.56 19.69 -13.17
N VAL A 492 -5.23 19.77 -12.02
CA VAL A 492 -6.13 18.72 -11.53
C VAL A 492 -7.51 18.96 -12.13
N LEU A 493 -7.91 18.07 -13.03
CA LEU A 493 -9.12 18.25 -13.84
C LEU A 493 -10.41 18.13 -13.02
N ASN A 494 -10.42 17.24 -12.02
CA ASN A 494 -11.55 17.06 -11.12
C ASN A 494 -11.08 16.39 -9.82
N ALA A 495 -11.10 17.13 -8.71
CA ALA A 495 -10.72 16.62 -7.39
C ALA A 495 -11.81 15.76 -6.72
N ASP A 496 -13.07 15.90 -7.12
CA ASP A 496 -14.22 15.22 -6.53
C ASP A 496 -14.23 13.70 -6.82
N LEU A 497 -13.56 13.28 -7.91
CA LEU A 497 -13.48 11.86 -8.31
C LEU A 497 -12.91 10.97 -7.19
N SER A 498 -11.86 11.41 -6.48
CA SER A 498 -11.31 10.67 -5.32
C SER A 498 -12.11 10.90 -4.05
N LEU A 499 -12.74 12.06 -3.91
CA LEU A 499 -13.38 12.48 -2.67
C LEU A 499 -14.65 11.67 -2.39
N HIS A 500 -15.37 11.31 -3.44
CA HIS A 500 -16.65 10.66 -3.29
C HIS A 500 -16.59 9.15 -3.34
N LEU A 501 -15.41 8.54 -3.42
CA LEU A 501 -15.29 7.08 -3.37
C LEU A 501 -16.04 6.51 -2.16
N PRO A 502 -16.73 5.36 -2.29
CA PRO A 502 -17.47 4.75 -1.20
C PRO A 502 -16.51 3.98 -0.28
N ASP A 503 -15.50 4.69 0.22
CA ASP A 503 -14.42 4.26 1.10
C ASP A 503 -14.24 5.36 2.15
N PHE A 504 -14.19 5.00 3.42
CA PHE A 504 -14.01 5.97 4.51
C PHE A 504 -12.65 6.71 4.44
N ARG A 505 -11.68 6.19 3.68
CA ARG A 505 -10.39 6.83 3.39
C ARG A 505 -10.41 7.77 2.18
N ALA A 506 -11.57 8.05 1.58
CA ALA A 506 -11.67 8.86 0.36
C ALA A 506 -11.12 10.29 0.54
N ALA A 507 -11.44 10.95 1.65
CA ALA A 507 -10.94 12.29 1.95
C ALA A 507 -9.42 12.31 2.18
N GLU A 508 -8.90 11.33 2.91
CA GLU A 508 -7.45 11.13 3.12
C GLU A 508 -6.71 10.92 1.80
N ARG A 509 -7.19 10.01 0.96
CA ARG A 509 -6.59 9.78 -0.37
C ARG A 509 -6.65 11.01 -1.24
N THR A 510 -7.74 11.77 -1.20
CA THR A 510 -7.87 13.03 -1.95
C THR A 510 -6.81 14.02 -1.52
N TYR A 511 -6.64 14.23 -0.20
CA TYR A 511 -5.61 15.11 0.33
C TYR A 511 -4.19 14.68 -0.12
N GLN A 512 -3.88 13.39 0.03
CA GLN A 512 -2.58 12.82 -0.35
C GLN A 512 -2.29 13.00 -1.84
N LEU A 513 -3.27 12.67 -2.70
CA LEU A 513 -3.15 12.81 -4.15
C LEU A 513 -2.95 14.27 -4.56
N LEU A 514 -3.80 15.18 -4.10
CA LEU A 514 -3.71 16.60 -4.46
C LEU A 514 -2.37 17.22 -3.99
N THR A 515 -1.93 16.89 -2.78
CA THR A 515 -0.64 17.38 -2.25
C THR A 515 0.54 16.82 -3.03
N GLN A 516 0.49 15.55 -3.44
CA GLN A 516 1.54 14.92 -4.24
C GLN A 516 1.62 15.53 -5.64
N VAL A 517 0.46 15.75 -6.28
CA VAL A 517 0.31 16.38 -7.59
C VAL A 517 0.83 17.82 -7.53
N ALA A 518 0.41 18.59 -6.53
CA ALA A 518 0.91 19.95 -6.33
C ALA A 518 2.43 19.96 -6.14
N GLY A 519 2.99 18.98 -5.42
CA GLY A 519 4.44 18.86 -5.23
C GLY A 519 5.29 18.50 -6.47
N ARG A 520 4.69 18.36 -7.66
CA ARG A 520 5.39 18.09 -8.93
C ARG A 520 5.87 19.33 -9.67
N SER A 521 5.19 20.47 -9.51
CA SER A 521 5.61 21.71 -10.17
C SER A 521 6.61 22.51 -9.32
N GLY A 522 7.41 23.36 -9.97
CA GLY A 522 8.33 24.27 -9.29
C GLY A 522 9.58 23.62 -8.69
N ARG A 523 10.06 22.52 -9.29
CA ARG A 523 11.31 21.84 -8.87
C ARG A 523 12.55 22.36 -9.58
N GLY A 524 12.37 23.08 -10.69
CA GLY A 524 13.39 23.86 -11.38
C GLY A 524 13.60 25.25 -10.75
N ARG A 525 14.18 26.17 -11.52
CA ARG A 525 14.33 27.58 -11.12
C ARG A 525 13.03 28.39 -11.23
N ILE A 526 12.12 27.94 -12.09
CA ILE A 526 10.84 28.61 -12.37
C ILE A 526 9.80 28.15 -11.34
N PRO A 527 9.10 29.07 -10.65
CA PRO A 527 7.99 28.72 -9.77
C PRO A 527 6.89 27.99 -10.54
N GLY A 528 6.43 26.88 -10.01
CA GLY A 528 5.31 26.15 -10.59
C GLY A 528 3.96 26.74 -10.17
N GLU A 529 2.97 26.61 -11.04
CA GLU A 529 1.57 26.88 -10.75
C GLU A 529 0.78 25.56 -10.74
N VAL A 530 -0.19 25.47 -9.84
CA VAL A 530 -1.10 24.31 -9.73
C VAL A 530 -2.53 24.82 -9.76
N VAL A 531 -3.34 24.27 -10.65
CA VAL A 531 -4.76 24.59 -10.74
C VAL A 531 -5.56 23.37 -10.32
N ILE A 532 -6.40 23.50 -9.29
CA ILE A 532 -7.27 22.43 -8.80
C ILE A 532 -8.71 22.79 -9.09
N GLN A 533 -9.40 21.96 -9.86
CA GLN A 533 -10.81 22.16 -10.19
C GLN A 533 -11.70 21.20 -9.39
N THR A 534 -12.78 21.72 -8.82
CA THR A 534 -13.71 20.92 -8.01
C THR A 534 -15.11 21.51 -7.95
N TYR A 535 -16.11 20.65 -7.73
CA TYR A 535 -17.47 21.03 -7.34
C TYR A 535 -17.62 21.28 -5.84
N SER A 536 -16.62 20.87 -5.04
CA SER A 536 -16.63 20.92 -3.58
C SER A 536 -15.49 21.79 -3.02
N PRO A 537 -15.37 23.08 -3.40
CA PRO A 537 -14.22 23.92 -3.02
C PRO A 537 -14.09 24.12 -1.50
N ASP A 538 -15.20 24.04 -0.77
CA ASP A 538 -15.24 24.22 0.68
C ASP A 538 -14.82 22.95 1.45
N HIS A 539 -14.62 21.82 0.77
CA HIS A 539 -14.30 20.57 1.44
C HIS A 539 -12.91 20.62 2.10
N TYR A 540 -12.85 20.32 3.40
CA TYR A 540 -11.64 20.45 4.23
C TYR A 540 -10.40 19.75 3.64
N SER A 541 -10.55 18.56 3.06
CA SER A 541 -9.45 17.82 2.43
C SER A 541 -8.85 18.58 1.23
N ILE A 542 -9.68 19.22 0.40
CA ILE A 542 -9.24 19.99 -0.77
C ILE A 542 -8.60 21.30 -0.31
N ARG A 543 -9.24 22.03 0.61
CA ARG A 543 -8.68 23.26 1.20
C ARG A 543 -7.32 22.99 1.84
N ALA A 544 -7.23 21.96 2.66
CA ALA A 544 -5.98 21.60 3.33
C ALA A 544 -4.86 21.26 2.34
N ALA A 545 -5.18 20.57 1.24
CA ALA A 545 -4.20 20.28 0.20
C ALA A 545 -3.71 21.55 -0.52
N CYS A 546 -4.62 22.50 -0.80
CA CYS A 546 -4.28 23.78 -1.42
C CYS A 546 -3.36 24.63 -0.53
N TYR A 547 -3.61 24.65 0.78
CA TYR A 547 -2.82 25.41 1.75
C TYR A 547 -1.65 24.63 2.35
N HIS A 548 -1.38 23.42 1.87
CA HIS A 548 -0.35 22.51 2.40
C HIS A 548 -0.43 22.30 3.93
N ASN A 549 -1.65 22.29 4.49
CA ASN A 549 -1.88 22.26 5.93
C ASN A 549 -2.32 20.88 6.42
N TYR A 550 -1.36 19.98 6.60
CA TYR A 550 -1.61 18.62 7.11
C TYR A 550 -2.24 18.63 8.51
N SER A 551 -1.84 19.55 9.39
CA SER A 551 -2.37 19.61 10.76
C SER A 551 -3.87 19.93 10.78
N TYR A 552 -4.32 20.86 9.93
CA TYR A 552 -5.74 21.15 9.74
C TYR A 552 -6.49 19.94 9.17
N PHE A 553 -5.96 19.32 8.10
CA PHE A 553 -6.54 18.09 7.53
C PHE A 553 -6.69 16.99 8.60
N TYR A 554 -5.64 16.72 9.36
CA TYR A 554 -5.62 15.68 10.39
C TYR A 554 -6.69 15.94 11.47
N LYS A 555 -6.81 17.17 11.96
CA LYS A 555 -7.82 17.52 12.98
C LYS A 555 -9.24 17.26 12.47
N GLU A 556 -9.53 17.73 11.26
CA GLU A 556 -10.83 17.59 10.60
C GLU A 556 -11.18 16.12 10.29
N GLU A 557 -10.24 15.37 9.73
CA GLU A 557 -10.44 13.95 9.40
C GLU A 557 -10.59 13.12 10.68
N MET A 558 -9.73 13.33 11.69
CA MET A 558 -9.78 12.57 12.93
C MET A 558 -11.07 12.80 13.72
N GLY A 559 -11.62 14.02 13.73
CA GLY A 559 -12.93 14.27 14.34
C GLY A 559 -14.03 13.41 13.71
N ARG A 560 -14.00 13.25 12.38
CA ARG A 560 -14.93 12.38 11.65
C ARG A 560 -14.66 10.89 11.90
N ARG A 561 -13.39 10.45 11.90
CA ARG A 561 -13.01 9.07 12.24
C ARG A 561 -13.43 8.70 13.66
N PHE A 562 -13.38 9.66 14.60
CA PHE A 562 -13.85 9.48 15.96
C PHE A 562 -15.37 9.30 16.01
N TYR A 563 -16.12 10.25 15.45
CA TYR A 563 -17.57 10.22 15.46
C TYR A 563 -18.15 8.94 14.83
N PHE A 564 -17.59 8.51 13.69
CA PHE A 564 -18.06 7.32 12.99
C PHE A 564 -17.35 6.05 13.43
N GLY A 565 -16.38 6.06 14.35
CA GLY A 565 -15.59 4.89 14.73
C GLY A 565 -14.87 4.26 13.51
N TYR A 566 -13.79 4.85 13.05
CA TYR A 566 -12.97 4.31 11.96
C TYR A 566 -11.49 4.27 12.35
N PRO A 567 -10.67 3.43 11.68
CA PRO A 567 -9.22 3.49 11.79
C PRO A 567 -8.71 4.93 11.62
N PRO A 568 -7.71 5.36 12.42
CA PRO A 568 -6.84 4.55 13.27
C PRO A 568 -7.30 4.40 14.73
N LEU A 569 -8.52 4.83 15.06
CA LEU A 569 -9.01 4.82 16.46
C LEU A 569 -9.46 3.44 16.92
N ILE A 570 -9.98 2.64 15.98
CA ILE A 570 -10.41 1.26 16.19
C ILE A 570 -9.95 0.39 15.03
N GLY A 571 -9.91 -0.92 15.23
CA GLY A 571 -9.60 -1.90 14.19
C GLY A 571 -10.79 -2.16 13.27
N LEU A 572 -10.50 -2.48 12.02
CA LEU A 572 -11.49 -2.90 11.03
C LEU A 572 -11.06 -4.21 10.39
N VAL A 573 -11.90 -5.24 10.42
CA VAL A 573 -11.62 -6.52 9.76
C VAL A 573 -12.80 -6.94 8.90
N ARG A 574 -12.53 -7.16 7.62
CA ARG A 574 -13.52 -7.69 6.68
C ARG A 574 -13.37 -9.19 6.57
N VAL A 575 -14.45 -9.92 6.80
CA VAL A 575 -14.55 -11.35 6.51
C VAL A 575 -15.39 -11.51 5.25
N ARG A 576 -14.86 -12.21 4.26
CA ARG A 576 -15.52 -12.47 2.98
C ARG A 576 -15.71 -13.95 2.77
N VAL A 577 -16.96 -14.33 2.54
CA VAL A 577 -17.40 -15.69 2.24
C VAL A 577 -17.67 -15.78 0.74
N SER A 578 -17.12 -16.79 0.07
CA SER A 578 -17.27 -16.94 -1.37
C SER A 578 -17.40 -18.39 -1.83
N GLY A 579 -18.20 -18.64 -2.87
CA GLY A 579 -18.52 -20.00 -3.32
C GLY A 579 -19.25 -20.02 -4.66
N LYS A 580 -19.39 -21.20 -5.27
CA LYS A 580 -20.04 -21.35 -6.60
C LYS A 580 -21.56 -21.28 -6.55
N LYS A 581 -22.17 -21.64 -5.42
CA LYS A 581 -23.63 -21.66 -5.20
C LYS A 581 -24.02 -20.51 -4.28
N GLU A 582 -24.91 -19.64 -4.73
CA GLU A 582 -25.31 -18.44 -3.98
C GLU A 582 -25.97 -18.78 -2.65
N ASP A 583 -26.97 -19.67 -2.64
CA ASP A 583 -27.71 -20.06 -1.43
C ASP A 583 -26.81 -20.64 -0.33
N GLU A 584 -25.78 -21.40 -0.73
CA GLU A 584 -24.79 -21.93 0.20
C GLU A 584 -23.93 -20.81 0.80
N VAL A 585 -23.47 -19.86 -0.03
CA VAL A 585 -22.67 -18.71 0.43
C VAL A 585 -23.45 -17.83 1.38
N THR A 586 -24.71 -17.52 1.05
CA THR A 586 -25.60 -16.69 1.88
C THR A 586 -25.83 -17.35 3.24
N ARG A 587 -26.23 -18.63 3.27
CA ARG A 587 -26.50 -19.36 4.51
C ARG A 587 -25.28 -19.45 5.42
N ILE A 588 -24.10 -19.71 4.85
CA ILE A 588 -22.85 -19.75 5.64
C ILE A 588 -22.47 -18.35 6.13
N ALA A 589 -22.62 -17.31 5.31
CA ALA A 589 -22.37 -15.93 5.74
C ALA A 589 -23.30 -15.51 6.90
N GLU A 590 -24.56 -15.92 6.88
CA GLU A 590 -25.53 -15.70 7.96
C GLU A 590 -25.16 -16.46 9.23
N SER A 591 -24.77 -17.73 9.11
CA SER A 591 -24.35 -18.55 10.25
C SER A 591 -23.09 -17.98 10.91
N VAL A 592 -22.08 -17.63 10.11
CA VAL A 592 -20.86 -16.98 10.59
C VAL A 592 -21.18 -15.64 11.27
N ALA A 593 -22.07 -14.83 10.68
CA ALA A 593 -22.44 -13.55 11.28
C ALA A 593 -23.21 -13.71 12.59
N LYS A 594 -24.09 -14.71 12.71
CA LYS A 594 -24.82 -15.00 13.94
C LYS A 594 -23.87 -15.43 15.07
N GLU A 595 -23.02 -16.42 14.79
CA GLU A 595 -22.06 -16.93 15.79
C GLU A 595 -21.05 -15.86 16.23
N LEU A 596 -20.56 -15.02 15.30
CA LEU A 596 -19.68 -13.91 15.66
C LEU A 596 -20.40 -12.82 16.47
N LYS A 597 -21.70 -12.60 16.25
CA LYS A 597 -22.49 -11.64 17.06
C LYS A 597 -22.66 -12.14 18.49
N GLU A 598 -22.99 -13.41 18.67
CA GLU A 598 -23.12 -14.06 19.98
C GLU A 598 -21.78 -14.11 20.71
N LEU A 599 -20.71 -14.51 20.02
CA LEU A 599 -19.35 -14.59 20.58
C LEU A 599 -18.81 -13.22 21.04
N LEU A 600 -19.17 -12.15 20.34
CA LEU A 600 -18.66 -10.80 20.58
C LEU A 600 -19.67 -9.92 21.34
N GLU A 601 -20.76 -10.50 21.84
CA GLU A 601 -21.75 -9.80 22.64
C GLU A 601 -21.09 -9.23 23.92
N GLY A 602 -21.38 -7.97 24.24
CA GLY A 602 -20.76 -7.26 25.37
C GLY A 602 -19.30 -6.85 25.16
N SER A 603 -18.67 -7.18 24.02
CA SER A 603 -17.32 -6.72 23.69
C SER A 603 -17.31 -5.34 23.02
N ALA A 604 -16.12 -4.73 22.90
CA ALA A 604 -15.91 -3.50 22.13
C ALA A 604 -15.96 -3.71 20.60
N VAL A 605 -16.36 -4.89 20.10
CA VAL A 605 -16.40 -5.24 18.68
C VAL A 605 -17.84 -5.36 18.19
N THR A 606 -18.19 -4.53 17.21
CA THR A 606 -19.47 -4.59 16.50
C THR A 606 -19.35 -5.41 15.22
N VAL A 607 -20.30 -6.31 14.97
CA VAL A 607 -20.41 -7.10 13.74
C VAL A 607 -21.48 -6.50 12.83
N LEU A 608 -21.07 -5.98 11.67
CA LEU A 608 -21.96 -5.45 10.63
C LEU A 608 -22.17 -6.47 9.51
N GLY A 609 -23.38 -6.53 8.97
CA GLY A 609 -23.78 -7.49 7.95
C GLY A 609 -24.44 -8.76 8.50
N PRO A 610 -24.49 -9.85 7.71
CA PRO A 610 -23.81 -10.04 6.43
C PRO A 610 -24.46 -9.22 5.30
N ALA A 611 -23.69 -8.92 4.25
CA ALA A 611 -24.16 -8.17 3.08
C ALA A 611 -23.53 -8.73 1.79
N PRO A 612 -24.21 -8.62 0.63
CA PRO A 612 -23.60 -8.96 -0.64
C PRO A 612 -22.39 -8.04 -0.91
N ALA A 613 -21.30 -8.64 -1.41
CA ALA A 613 -20.13 -7.87 -1.78
C ALA A 613 -20.46 -6.90 -2.94
N PRO A 614 -19.82 -5.72 -3.00
CA PRO A 614 -19.99 -4.70 -4.05
C PRO A 614 -20.07 -5.24 -5.47
N VAL A 615 -19.20 -6.21 -5.77
CA VAL A 615 -19.31 -7.03 -6.98
C VAL A 615 -19.72 -8.42 -6.52
N LEU A 616 -21.00 -8.74 -6.69
CA LEU A 616 -21.63 -9.95 -6.15
C LEU A 616 -20.96 -11.23 -6.68
N LYS A 617 -20.61 -11.28 -7.97
CA LYS A 617 -20.05 -12.47 -8.63
C LYS A 617 -18.76 -12.15 -9.37
N VAL A 618 -17.69 -12.91 -9.12
CA VAL A 618 -16.40 -12.80 -9.83
C VAL A 618 -15.90 -14.17 -10.21
N LYS A 619 -15.55 -14.37 -11.49
CA LYS A 619 -15.07 -15.65 -12.04
C LYS A 619 -15.97 -16.85 -11.65
N GLY A 620 -17.29 -16.64 -11.61
CA GLY A 620 -18.27 -17.67 -11.24
C GLY A 620 -18.53 -17.84 -9.73
N TYR A 621 -17.80 -17.14 -8.85
CA TYR A 621 -17.99 -17.23 -7.40
C TYR A 621 -18.85 -16.08 -6.89
N TYR A 622 -19.93 -16.40 -6.18
CA TYR A 622 -20.73 -15.48 -5.39
C TYR A 622 -19.99 -15.07 -4.13
N ARG A 623 -20.17 -13.82 -3.70
CA ARG A 623 -19.39 -13.22 -2.61
C ARG A 623 -20.26 -12.41 -1.67
N TRP A 624 -20.19 -12.76 -0.40
CA TRP A 624 -20.81 -12.06 0.72
C TRP A 624 -19.73 -11.63 1.70
N GLN A 625 -20.01 -10.59 2.49
CA GLN A 625 -19.07 -10.05 3.45
C GLN A 625 -19.75 -9.60 4.74
N LEU A 626 -18.98 -9.65 5.81
CA LEU A 626 -19.27 -9.11 7.13
C LEU A 626 -18.08 -8.27 7.59
N MET A 627 -18.36 -7.25 8.39
CA MET A 627 -17.36 -6.29 8.87
C MET A 627 -17.33 -6.29 10.39
N LEU A 628 -16.16 -6.58 10.95
CA LEU A 628 -15.87 -6.47 12.38
C LEU A 628 -15.22 -5.13 12.65
N LYS A 629 -15.75 -4.40 13.62
CA LYS A 629 -15.35 -3.02 13.90
C LYS A 629 -15.19 -2.82 15.40
N GLY A 630 -13.98 -2.51 15.86
CA GLY A 630 -13.69 -2.38 17.29
C GLY A 630 -12.26 -2.79 17.65
N ASP A 631 -12.03 -3.05 18.94
CA ASP A 631 -10.76 -3.65 19.38
C ASP A 631 -10.78 -5.17 19.19
N ILE A 632 -10.13 -5.61 18.11
CA ILE A 632 -10.11 -7.01 17.69
C ILE A 632 -8.96 -7.77 18.37
N SER A 633 -8.02 -7.06 19.01
CA SER A 633 -6.80 -7.67 19.54
C SER A 633 -7.10 -8.71 20.63
N GLU A 634 -7.99 -8.40 21.57
CA GLU A 634 -8.34 -9.27 22.69
C GLU A 634 -9.11 -10.54 22.27
N ARG A 635 -9.99 -10.43 21.26
CA ARG A 635 -10.86 -11.53 20.80
C ARG A 635 -10.35 -12.25 19.55
N ARG A 636 -9.10 -11.96 19.14
CA ARG A 636 -8.51 -12.48 17.90
C ARG A 636 -8.46 -14.01 17.86
N ALA A 637 -8.12 -14.66 18.97
CA ALA A 637 -8.04 -16.12 19.06
C ALA A 637 -9.42 -16.78 18.86
N GLU A 638 -10.45 -16.22 19.49
CA GLU A 638 -11.83 -16.70 19.44
C GLU A 638 -12.43 -16.52 18.03
N ILE A 639 -12.25 -15.34 17.43
CA ILE A 639 -12.64 -15.09 16.03
C ILE A 639 -11.95 -16.08 15.10
N ARG A 640 -10.64 -16.31 15.28
CA ARG A 640 -9.89 -17.28 14.46
C ARG A 640 -10.46 -18.68 14.58
N LYS A 641 -10.81 -19.12 15.80
CA LYS A 641 -11.40 -20.44 16.07
C LYS A 641 -12.74 -20.60 15.35
N CYS A 642 -13.64 -19.61 15.47
CA CYS A 642 -14.92 -19.57 14.76
C CYS A 642 -14.72 -19.67 13.24
N LEU A 643 -13.86 -18.82 12.66
CA LEU A 643 -13.64 -18.83 11.20
C LEU A 643 -13.01 -20.14 10.71
N ASN A 644 -12.10 -20.74 11.49
CA ASN A 644 -11.49 -22.02 11.13
C ASN A 644 -12.49 -23.19 11.17
N TYR A 645 -13.44 -23.17 12.10
CA TYR A 645 -14.54 -24.14 12.15
C TYR A 645 -15.30 -24.16 10.81
N TYR A 646 -15.78 -23.01 10.34
CA TYR A 646 -16.49 -22.92 9.06
C TYR A 646 -15.60 -23.24 7.84
N ARG A 647 -14.31 -22.85 7.85
CA ARG A 647 -13.36 -23.23 6.78
C ARG A 647 -13.21 -24.75 6.65
N SER A 648 -13.35 -25.50 7.74
CA SER A 648 -13.22 -26.96 7.74
C SER A 648 -14.50 -27.72 7.37
N LYS A 649 -15.67 -27.14 7.65
CA LYS A 649 -16.98 -27.81 7.50
C LYS A 649 -17.75 -27.44 6.23
N SER A 650 -17.29 -26.45 5.47
CA SER A 650 -18.00 -25.94 4.31
C SER A 650 -17.14 -25.97 3.04
N ASN A 651 -17.78 -25.95 1.88
CA ASN A 651 -17.09 -25.84 0.58
C ASN A 651 -16.86 -24.38 0.15
N VAL A 652 -17.16 -23.41 1.02
CA VAL A 652 -16.96 -21.99 0.76
C VAL A 652 -15.57 -21.54 1.18
N ILE A 653 -15.06 -20.52 0.51
CA ILE A 653 -13.78 -19.88 0.80
C ILE A 653 -14.05 -18.69 1.73
N ILE A 654 -13.51 -18.75 2.94
CA ILE A 654 -13.56 -17.68 3.95
C ILE A 654 -12.20 -16.97 4.01
N SER A 655 -12.18 -15.76 3.49
CA SER A 655 -11.00 -14.88 3.47
C SER A 655 -11.16 -13.73 4.45
N VAL A 656 -10.06 -13.30 5.07
CA VAL A 656 -10.07 -12.23 6.07
C VAL A 656 -9.10 -11.14 5.61
N ASP A 657 -9.53 -9.89 5.68
CA ASP A 657 -8.76 -8.72 5.29
C ASP A 657 -8.76 -7.73 6.46
N VAL A 658 -7.60 -7.59 7.10
CA VAL A 658 -7.37 -6.71 8.26
C VAL A 658 -6.99 -5.32 7.78
N ASP A 659 -7.69 -4.30 8.27
CA ASP A 659 -7.64 -2.92 7.77
C ASP A 659 -7.83 -2.87 6.25
N PRO A 660 -9.01 -3.28 5.76
CA PRO A 660 -9.29 -3.36 4.33
C PRO A 660 -9.16 -1.98 3.67
N PHE A 661 -8.61 -1.99 2.45
CA PHE A 661 -8.65 -0.85 1.54
C PHE A 661 -9.81 -1.08 0.55
N GLY A 662 -10.69 -0.09 0.38
CA GLY A 662 -11.87 -0.22 -0.46
C GLY A 662 -12.98 -1.07 0.15
N PHE A 663 -14.03 -1.28 -0.65
CA PHE A 663 -15.26 -1.98 -0.30
C PHE A 663 -15.25 -3.46 -0.66
#